data_AF-A0A317EC03-F1
#
_entry.id   AF-A0A317EC03-F1
#
_cell.length_a   1.000
_cell.length_b   1.000
_cell.length_c   1.000
_cell.angle_alpha   90.00
_cell.angle_beta   90.00
_cell.angle_gamma   90.00
#
_symmetry.space_group_name_H-M   'P 1'
#
loop_
_entity.id
_entity.type
_entity.pdbx_description
1 polymer ?
#
loop_
_entity_poly.entity_id
_entity_poly.type
_entity_poly.pdbx_seq_one_letter_code
_entity_poly.pdbx_strand_id
1 'polypeptide(L)'
;MTNFTDLYADAWRDYETDGVPASGAYKPRKVTIRALGQALDMALEDIRQILALGGVTVYKTTRVSLYADLAYAAGTIAAVTQDGTSSYNGIYVKAGASGSGSWSQIFQFLDSAAVLASLTAYVDGEIDGISARVDAVEGDVADLMANTVDGYTARRAADALSVFGGDFRNHTADAIANAAIDTTGAQVAAGGRYATDYIELTSTMAITRMGASVIAGSRVPIAFYDASKAFLGHLWAPTDVTVYDIADAPAGTKYARLTAETGAVQYYVYDQKSVDLVSDLMFTIYGTPTDSAGGLSSQYVIKSTGAIGNSASYLMTDALPVSADSYVSCGGGLISNVDSLRCQIAFYGAAEAYLGSHNPVARNQTIRVGDLFPTAETIRITFHADDVGPVRIVNSGAGLAFAMDMLANGAIVNYLAPSLVSAERLNLVGGTVQAGHPYFRTTDYIPVTEGQVFYVSAQNVTGLGAVVAGYDSSKVFVANLLIGPTNSDFVSRRVTIPSGVAYIRATARNDMVPYALLSVRPAQVLQESGAPDIVYLAPKVAFGRIGEPLYMHARGIIGDRAVPLAWAPSSGSFDVFRGVETLQIRKDSDAPSAVAVRATVGSVQVDIGEILLEIVDTGSVTSPAAPLNIVAIGDSTMSQLSSGDPEAIDGDGTMINEVSRQLTGIGVPALSTGPSEWGPVVAGDIRPALGLGNIHFRGTRGTATVKHEGRGGWKPLSYLERTDAVGGDGKSNAFWDPALTPWGPEGTAWKFSMKYFIENNGWDVGTVISGVESDGGNLLVMIALGWNDWAAGVDPTASAGYVAAMMDRIHVEYPAATVWVVGLWAPPEGIFKGNTSSVVQRWYCAADVFRTAVRDYGLAYRKVCDDRDYAEFIQVSHQMDPDYCFSRASMAPNRVTTDASLAIEGAGDIVHMRRRGYAMWADAITDAILWRFCRP
;
A
#
# COMPACT_ATOMS: atom_id res chain seq x y z
N MET A 1 -22.76 21.98 -34.83
CA MET A 1 -22.95 23.24 -35.60
C MET A 1 -22.83 22.90 -37.07
N THR A 2 -23.81 23.25 -37.89
CA THR A 2 -23.88 22.77 -39.29
C THR A 2 -23.95 23.89 -40.33
N ASN A 3 -24.09 25.15 -39.91
CA ASN A 3 -24.11 26.30 -40.81
C ASN A 3 -23.59 27.57 -40.09
N PHE A 4 -23.39 28.66 -40.85
CA PHE A 4 -22.95 29.94 -40.30
C PHE A 4 -23.93 30.53 -39.28
N THR A 5 -25.24 30.28 -39.42
CA THR A 5 -26.26 30.76 -38.47
C THR A 5 -26.07 30.19 -37.08
N ASP A 6 -25.74 28.90 -36.97
CA ASP A 6 -25.44 28.24 -35.70
C ASP A 6 -24.19 28.87 -35.05
N LEU A 7 -23.14 29.14 -35.84
CA LEU A 7 -21.90 29.77 -35.36
C LEU A 7 -22.12 31.20 -34.86
N TYR A 8 -22.97 31.97 -35.53
CA TYR A 8 -23.34 33.32 -35.09
C TYR A 8 -24.17 33.28 -33.80
N ALA A 9 -25.11 32.33 -33.68
CA ALA A 9 -25.94 32.16 -32.49
C ALA A 9 -25.10 31.83 -31.25
N ASP A 10 -24.11 30.95 -31.39
CA ASP A 10 -23.21 30.58 -30.30
C ASP A 10 -22.30 31.74 -29.89
N ALA A 11 -21.76 32.48 -30.85
CA ALA A 11 -20.82 33.57 -30.57
C ALA A 11 -21.49 34.83 -29.98
N TRP A 12 -22.75 35.11 -30.31
CA TRP A 12 -23.50 36.30 -29.85
C TRP A 12 -24.73 35.99 -28.98
N ARG A 13 -24.81 34.79 -28.38
CA ARG A 13 -25.92 34.34 -27.53
C ARG A 13 -26.47 35.39 -26.56
N ASP A 14 -27.77 35.37 -26.28
CA ASP A 14 -28.46 36.35 -25.42
C ASP A 14 -28.30 36.09 -23.90
N TYR A 15 -27.58 35.03 -23.50
CA TYR A 15 -27.44 34.59 -22.10
C TYR A 15 -25.97 34.25 -21.74
N GLU A 16 -25.58 34.50 -20.48
CA GLU A 16 -24.25 34.11 -19.98
C GLU A 16 -24.08 32.60 -19.75
N THR A 17 -25.16 31.88 -19.42
CA THR A 17 -25.15 30.46 -19.09
C THR A 17 -26.00 29.68 -20.07
N ASP A 18 -25.44 28.63 -20.67
CA ASP A 18 -26.10 27.89 -21.73
C ASP A 18 -27.45 27.31 -21.31
N GLY A 19 -28.49 27.61 -22.10
CA GLY A 19 -29.85 27.12 -21.85
C GLY A 19 -30.62 27.83 -20.73
N VAL A 20 -30.08 28.91 -20.14
CA VAL A 20 -30.73 29.66 -19.06
C VAL A 20 -31.13 31.07 -19.54
N PRO A 21 -32.40 31.29 -19.92
CA PRO A 21 -32.87 32.61 -20.34
C PRO A 21 -32.72 33.66 -19.24
N ALA A 22 -32.27 34.87 -19.63
CA ALA A 22 -32.08 36.04 -18.76
C ALA A 22 -30.93 35.96 -17.72
N SER A 23 -29.95 35.05 -17.90
CA SER A 23 -28.79 34.95 -16.99
C SER A 23 -27.79 36.14 -17.08
N GLY A 24 -28.07 37.13 -17.92
CA GLY A 24 -27.24 38.34 -18.11
C GLY A 24 -26.85 38.55 -19.57
N ALA A 25 -26.43 39.77 -19.90
CA ALA A 25 -25.99 40.12 -21.25
C ALA A 25 -24.59 39.53 -21.54
N TYR A 26 -24.54 38.49 -22.37
CA TYR A 26 -23.28 37.85 -22.76
C TYR A 26 -22.40 38.80 -23.57
N LYS A 27 -21.11 38.83 -23.23
CA LYS A 27 -20.11 39.55 -24.02
C LYS A 27 -19.36 38.57 -24.93
N PRO A 28 -19.57 38.65 -26.25
CA PRO A 28 -18.91 37.77 -27.22
C PRO A 28 -17.40 37.77 -27.05
N ARG A 29 -16.80 36.57 -27.00
CA ARG A 29 -15.35 36.44 -26.96
C ARG A 29 -14.76 36.88 -28.30
N LYS A 30 -13.85 37.86 -28.27
CA LYS A 30 -13.21 38.43 -29.48
C LYS A 30 -12.48 37.41 -30.36
N VAL A 31 -12.07 36.26 -29.80
CA VAL A 31 -11.42 35.18 -30.56
C VAL A 31 -12.43 34.43 -31.43
N THR A 32 -13.59 34.08 -30.89
CA THR A 32 -14.67 33.40 -31.62
C THR A 32 -15.18 34.25 -32.78
N ILE A 33 -15.30 35.57 -32.56
CA ILE A 33 -15.66 36.53 -33.60
C ILE A 33 -14.63 36.55 -34.75
N ARG A 34 -13.33 36.44 -34.44
CA ARG A 34 -12.25 36.43 -35.43
C ARG A 34 -12.20 35.13 -36.22
N ALA A 35 -12.41 33.99 -35.57
CA ALA A 35 -12.50 32.69 -36.23
C ALA A 35 -13.66 32.64 -37.24
N LEU A 36 -14.79 33.26 -36.90
CA LEU A 36 -15.93 33.39 -37.82
C LEU A 36 -15.60 34.26 -39.04
N GLY A 37 -14.87 35.37 -38.85
CA GLY A 37 -14.39 36.21 -39.94
C GLY A 37 -13.48 35.47 -40.91
N GLN A 38 -12.54 34.66 -40.40
CA GLN A 38 -11.66 33.84 -41.24
C GLN A 38 -12.43 32.78 -42.05
N ALA A 39 -13.43 32.14 -41.45
CA ALA A 39 -14.27 31.17 -42.16
C ALA A 39 -15.07 31.81 -43.31
N LEU A 40 -15.55 33.05 -43.13
CA LEU A 40 -16.21 33.83 -44.18
C LEU A 40 -15.25 34.23 -45.30
N ASP A 41 -14.04 34.70 -44.96
CA ASP A 41 -13.04 35.10 -45.94
C ASP A 41 -12.60 33.93 -46.83
N MET A 42 -12.44 32.74 -46.24
CA MET A 42 -12.14 31.51 -47.01
C MET A 42 -13.28 31.12 -47.96
N ALA A 43 -14.53 31.14 -47.49
CA ALA A 43 -15.68 30.83 -48.34
C ALA A 43 -15.86 31.83 -49.50
N LEU A 44 -15.56 33.11 -49.26
CA LEU A 44 -15.62 34.14 -50.29
C LEU A 44 -14.51 33.97 -51.35
N GLU A 45 -13.34 33.49 -50.96
CA GLU A 45 -12.26 33.20 -51.89
C GLU A 45 -12.60 32.03 -52.83
N ASP A 46 -13.23 30.97 -52.31
CA ASP A 46 -13.73 29.86 -53.13
C ASP A 46 -14.75 30.33 -54.18
N ILE A 47 -15.68 31.22 -53.78
CA ILE A 47 -16.66 31.81 -54.70
C ILE A 47 -15.98 32.66 -55.78
N ARG A 48 -14.96 33.45 -55.42
CA ARG A 48 -14.21 34.28 -56.39
C ARG A 48 -13.52 33.43 -57.45
N GLN A 49 -12.90 32.31 -57.07
CA GLN A 49 -12.22 31.42 -58.02
C GLN A 49 -13.19 30.76 -58.99
N ILE A 50 -14.38 30.36 -58.52
CA ILE A 50 -15.45 29.81 -59.37
C ILE A 50 -15.95 30.84 -60.39
N LEU A 51 -16.14 32.09 -59.96
CA LEU A 51 -16.62 33.16 -60.84
C LEU A 51 -15.55 33.56 -61.89
N ALA A 52 -14.26 33.52 -61.54
CA ALA A 52 -13.17 33.82 -62.47
C ALA A 52 -13.07 32.83 -63.64
N LEU A 53 -13.58 31.61 -63.49
CA LEU A 53 -13.61 30.57 -64.52
C LEU A 53 -14.85 30.63 -65.43
N GLY A 54 -15.67 31.69 -65.32
CA GLY A 54 -16.89 31.87 -66.13
C GLY A 54 -18.15 31.21 -65.53
N GLY A 55 -18.05 30.69 -64.31
CA GLY A 55 -19.15 30.07 -63.58
C GLY A 55 -19.38 28.59 -63.89
N VAL A 56 -19.95 27.86 -62.92
CA VAL A 56 -20.34 26.46 -63.10
C VAL A 56 -21.65 26.40 -63.87
N THR A 57 -21.64 25.72 -65.02
CA THR A 57 -22.83 25.57 -65.88
C THR A 57 -23.48 24.19 -65.78
N VAL A 58 -22.79 23.22 -65.15
CA VAL A 58 -23.28 21.85 -64.97
C VAL A 58 -23.09 21.43 -63.51
N TYR A 59 -24.14 20.90 -62.87
CA TYR A 59 -24.06 20.36 -61.51
C TYR A 59 -24.41 18.88 -61.53
N LYS A 60 -23.56 18.07 -60.88
CA LYS A 60 -23.78 16.64 -60.70
C LYS A 60 -23.57 16.27 -59.24
N THR A 61 -24.32 15.29 -58.77
CA THR A 61 -24.18 14.81 -57.39
C THR A 61 -22.92 13.97 -57.23
N THR A 62 -22.59 13.10 -58.19
CA THR A 62 -21.39 12.24 -58.14
C THR A 62 -20.49 12.45 -59.37
N ARG A 63 -19.20 12.18 -59.20
CA ARG A 63 -18.20 12.23 -60.28
C ARG A 63 -18.49 11.20 -61.36
N VAL A 64 -19.00 10.03 -60.97
CA VAL A 64 -19.43 8.98 -61.92
C VAL A 64 -20.53 9.51 -62.84
N SER A 65 -21.54 10.19 -62.28
CA SER A 65 -22.61 10.81 -63.07
C SER A 65 -22.12 11.95 -63.97
N LEU A 66 -21.09 12.68 -63.55
CA LEU A 66 -20.45 13.68 -64.41
C LEU A 66 -19.69 13.01 -65.57
N TYR A 67 -18.94 11.94 -65.29
CA TYR A 67 -18.07 11.31 -66.27
C TYR A 67 -18.86 10.55 -67.34
N ALA A 68 -20.07 10.08 -67.00
CA ALA A 68 -21.00 9.51 -67.97
C ALA A 68 -21.63 10.56 -68.91
N ASP A 69 -21.61 11.84 -68.54
CA ASP A 69 -22.27 12.92 -69.29
C ASP A 69 -21.23 13.78 -70.05
N LEU A 70 -20.86 13.31 -71.24
CA LEU A 70 -19.85 13.95 -72.10
C LEU A 70 -20.47 14.88 -73.16
N ALA A 71 -21.79 15.07 -73.17
CA ALA A 71 -22.53 15.82 -74.19
C ALA A 71 -22.41 17.36 -74.05
N TYR A 72 -21.24 17.85 -73.61
CA TYR A 72 -20.95 19.27 -73.46
C TYR A 72 -19.71 19.67 -74.26
N ALA A 73 -19.65 20.93 -74.67
CA ALA A 73 -18.51 21.46 -75.39
C ALA A 73 -17.23 21.43 -74.54
N ALA A 74 -16.06 21.34 -75.19
CA ALA A 74 -14.78 21.48 -74.52
C ALA A 74 -14.69 22.85 -73.82
N GLY A 75 -14.12 22.88 -72.61
CA GLY A 75 -14.04 24.06 -71.75
C GLY A 75 -15.24 24.27 -70.82
N THR A 76 -16.30 23.45 -70.94
CA THR A 76 -17.45 23.52 -70.01
C THR A 76 -16.99 23.21 -68.57
N ILE A 77 -17.47 23.99 -67.61
CA ILE A 77 -17.17 23.85 -66.18
C ILE A 77 -18.35 23.20 -65.45
N ALA A 78 -18.04 22.16 -64.67
CA ALA A 78 -19.01 21.42 -63.87
C ALA A 78 -18.61 21.38 -62.40
N ALA A 79 -19.57 21.23 -61.50
CA ALA A 79 -19.35 20.95 -60.09
C ALA A 79 -19.91 19.59 -59.69
N VAL A 80 -19.13 18.86 -58.91
CA VAL A 80 -19.56 17.66 -58.17
C VAL A 80 -19.64 18.03 -56.70
N THR A 81 -20.82 17.87 -56.08
CA THR A 81 -21.07 18.43 -54.74
C THR A 81 -21.37 17.40 -53.65
N GLN A 82 -21.70 16.15 -54.00
CA GLN A 82 -22.19 15.14 -53.04
C GLN A 82 -21.73 13.71 -53.40
N ASP A 83 -20.53 13.58 -53.94
CA ASP A 83 -19.88 12.29 -54.14
C ASP A 83 -19.50 11.71 -52.77
N GLY A 84 -19.72 10.40 -52.59
CA GLY A 84 -19.40 9.70 -51.35
C GLY A 84 -17.90 9.68 -51.03
N THR A 85 -17.04 9.93 -52.02
CA THR A 85 -15.61 10.17 -51.80
C THR A 85 -15.33 11.66 -51.78
N SER A 86 -14.97 12.23 -50.62
CA SER A 86 -14.86 13.69 -50.45
C SER A 86 -13.86 14.37 -51.38
N SER A 87 -12.78 13.68 -51.77
CA SER A 87 -11.79 14.20 -52.73
C SER A 87 -12.33 14.38 -54.15
N TYR A 88 -13.48 13.78 -54.47
CA TYR A 88 -14.15 13.94 -55.77
C TYR A 88 -15.18 15.07 -55.79
N ASN A 89 -15.45 15.70 -54.65
CA ASN A 89 -16.26 16.91 -54.60
C ASN A 89 -15.40 18.11 -54.99
N GLY A 90 -15.81 18.81 -56.03
CA GLY A 90 -15.01 19.90 -56.59
C GLY A 90 -15.46 20.33 -57.98
N ILE A 91 -14.64 21.17 -58.61
CA ILE A 91 -14.87 21.73 -59.94
C ILE A 91 -14.07 20.96 -60.98
N TYR A 92 -14.73 20.67 -62.09
CA TYR A 92 -14.22 19.89 -63.20
C TYR A 92 -14.36 20.67 -64.51
N VAL A 93 -13.44 20.45 -65.44
CA VAL A 93 -13.49 21.02 -66.79
C VAL A 93 -13.57 19.91 -67.85
N LYS A 94 -14.40 20.13 -68.85
CA LYS A 94 -14.58 19.20 -69.98
C LYS A 94 -13.45 19.38 -71.00
N ALA A 95 -12.81 18.28 -71.38
CA ALA A 95 -11.88 18.22 -72.51
C ALA A 95 -12.46 17.34 -73.64
N GLY A 96 -12.24 17.74 -74.90
CA GLY A 96 -12.74 17.04 -76.09
C GLY A 96 -14.15 17.44 -76.53
N ALA A 97 -14.49 17.13 -77.78
CA ALA A 97 -15.75 17.51 -78.43
C ALA A 97 -16.99 16.88 -77.76
N SER A 98 -18.15 17.53 -77.87
CA SER A 98 -19.40 17.02 -77.29
C SER A 98 -19.71 15.59 -77.75
N GLY A 99 -20.07 14.72 -76.80
CA GLY A 99 -20.32 13.30 -77.01
C GLY A 99 -19.08 12.39 -76.95
N SER A 100 -17.89 12.96 -76.74
CA SER A 100 -16.62 12.22 -76.59
C SER A 100 -15.65 12.94 -75.63
N GLY A 101 -14.53 12.34 -75.22
CA GLY A 101 -13.52 13.00 -74.35
C GLY A 101 -13.68 12.70 -72.85
N SER A 102 -13.17 13.57 -71.98
CA SER A 102 -13.12 13.33 -70.53
C SER A 102 -13.31 14.61 -69.70
N TRP A 103 -13.61 14.42 -68.41
CA TRP A 103 -13.63 15.48 -67.41
C TRP A 103 -12.37 15.39 -66.54
N SER A 104 -11.78 16.53 -66.22
CA SER A 104 -10.63 16.63 -65.32
C SER A 104 -10.96 17.55 -64.16
N GLN A 105 -10.65 17.12 -62.93
CA GLN A 105 -10.81 17.96 -61.76
C GLN A 105 -9.74 19.05 -61.77
N ILE A 106 -10.15 20.29 -61.54
CA ILE A 106 -9.25 21.46 -61.50
C ILE A 106 -9.28 22.14 -60.14
N PHE A 107 -10.30 21.87 -59.33
CA PHE A 107 -10.41 22.36 -57.97
C PHE A 107 -11.14 21.32 -57.12
N GLN A 108 -10.74 21.17 -55.86
CA GLN A 108 -11.43 20.34 -54.89
C GLN A 108 -12.12 21.25 -53.89
N PHE A 109 -13.39 20.97 -53.56
CA PHE A 109 -14.04 21.69 -52.47
C PHE A 109 -13.37 21.31 -51.14
N LEU A 110 -13.21 22.29 -50.26
CA LEU A 110 -12.67 22.04 -48.93
C LEU A 110 -13.53 21.01 -48.21
N ASP A 111 -12.88 19.97 -47.70
CA ASP A 111 -13.56 18.97 -46.90
C ASP A 111 -13.97 19.63 -45.58
N SER A 112 -15.28 19.66 -45.31
CA SER A 112 -15.82 20.17 -44.04
C SER A 112 -15.18 19.48 -42.82
N ALA A 113 -14.74 18.23 -42.96
CA ALA A 113 -14.01 17.51 -41.91
C ALA A 113 -12.58 18.04 -41.72
N ALA A 114 -11.89 18.45 -42.80
CA ALA A 114 -10.55 19.04 -42.71
C ALA A 114 -10.57 20.46 -42.11
N VAL A 115 -11.60 21.24 -42.43
CA VAL A 115 -11.83 22.56 -41.80
C VAL A 115 -12.21 22.41 -40.33
N LEU A 116 -13.01 21.40 -39.99
CA LEU A 116 -13.32 21.11 -38.59
C LEU A 116 -12.08 20.63 -37.82
N ALA A 117 -11.22 19.82 -38.44
CA ALA A 117 -9.97 19.35 -37.83
C ALA A 117 -8.98 20.48 -37.58
N SER A 118 -8.85 21.45 -38.51
CA SER A 118 -7.97 22.61 -38.30
C SER A 118 -8.51 23.56 -37.23
N LEU A 119 -9.84 23.72 -37.15
CA LEU A 119 -10.47 24.49 -36.07
C LEU A 119 -10.31 23.78 -34.72
N THR A 120 -10.42 22.45 -34.70
CA THR A 120 -10.21 21.63 -33.49
C THR A 120 -8.77 21.78 -33.00
N ALA A 121 -7.78 21.62 -33.87
CA ALA A 121 -6.37 21.80 -33.51
C ALA A 121 -6.03 23.22 -33.01
N TYR A 122 -6.71 24.25 -33.54
CA TYR A 122 -6.55 25.63 -33.07
C TYR A 122 -7.19 25.84 -31.69
N VAL A 123 -8.35 25.24 -31.43
CA VAL A 123 -9.02 25.27 -30.12
C VAL A 123 -8.21 24.50 -29.08
N ASP A 124 -7.67 23.34 -29.45
CA ASP A 124 -6.83 22.51 -28.58
C ASP A 124 -5.56 23.27 -28.15
N GLY A 125 -4.89 23.98 -29.08
CA GLY A 125 -3.74 24.81 -28.74
C GLY A 125 -4.04 25.99 -27.81
N GLU A 126 -5.25 26.57 -27.87
CA GLU A 126 -5.70 27.59 -26.91
C GLU A 126 -6.08 26.97 -25.55
N ILE A 127 -6.64 25.75 -25.55
CA ILE A 127 -6.89 24.98 -24.32
C ILE A 127 -5.56 24.68 -23.63
N ASP A 128 -4.55 24.22 -24.35
CA ASP A 128 -3.21 23.98 -23.80
C ASP A 128 -2.59 25.24 -23.21
N GLY A 129 -2.76 26.39 -23.87
CA GLY A 129 -2.30 27.69 -23.37
C GLY A 129 -3.06 28.16 -22.12
N ILE A 130 -4.35 27.82 -21.98
CA ILE A 130 -5.12 28.07 -20.76
C ILE A 130 -4.68 27.13 -19.65
N SER A 131 -4.48 25.84 -19.94
CA SER A 131 -3.99 24.85 -18.99
C SER A 131 -2.64 25.26 -18.42
N ALA A 132 -1.68 25.67 -19.26
CA ALA A 132 -0.38 26.16 -18.79
C ALA A 132 -0.47 27.40 -17.86
N ARG A 133 -1.49 28.25 -18.05
CA ARG A 133 -1.74 29.40 -17.17
C ARG A 133 -2.44 28.99 -15.87
N VAL A 134 -3.28 27.97 -15.91
CA VAL A 134 -3.87 27.35 -14.71
C VAL A 134 -2.77 26.69 -13.91
N ASP A 135 -1.87 25.92 -14.54
CA ASP A 135 -0.72 25.28 -13.90
C ASP A 135 0.20 26.32 -13.23
N ALA A 136 0.41 27.47 -13.87
CA ALA A 136 1.18 28.56 -13.29
C ALA A 136 0.48 29.19 -12.07
N VAL A 137 -0.83 29.36 -12.12
CA VAL A 137 -1.62 29.86 -10.97
C VAL A 137 -1.70 28.83 -9.85
N GLU A 138 -1.80 27.55 -10.17
CA GLU A 138 -1.73 26.46 -9.21
C GLU A 138 -0.34 26.37 -8.58
N GLY A 139 0.73 26.64 -9.35
CA GLY A 139 2.08 26.83 -8.84
C GLY A 139 2.18 28.01 -7.87
N ASP A 140 1.64 29.18 -8.24
CA ASP A 140 1.62 30.36 -7.36
C ASP A 140 0.77 30.13 -6.09
N VAL A 141 -0.34 29.39 -6.19
CA VAL A 141 -1.18 28.99 -5.04
C VAL A 141 -0.47 27.94 -4.19
N ALA A 142 0.27 27.00 -4.80
CA ALA A 142 1.10 26.03 -4.09
C ALA A 142 2.24 26.72 -3.34
N ASP A 143 2.88 27.73 -3.94
CA ASP A 143 3.89 28.56 -3.29
C ASP A 143 3.29 29.39 -2.14
N LEU A 144 2.06 29.90 -2.30
CA LEU A 144 1.35 30.63 -1.24
C LEU A 144 0.94 29.69 -0.09
N MET A 145 0.49 28.47 -0.40
CA MET A 145 0.15 27.42 0.56
C MET A 145 1.39 26.89 1.29
N ALA A 146 2.48 26.65 0.58
CA ALA A 146 3.78 26.25 1.12
C ALA A 146 4.34 27.32 2.07
N ASN A 147 4.30 28.61 1.68
CA ASN A 147 4.80 29.67 2.54
C ASN A 147 3.95 29.93 3.80
N THR A 148 2.65 29.58 3.80
CA THR A 148 1.76 29.83 4.94
C THR A 148 1.64 28.62 5.88
N VAL A 149 1.74 27.39 5.38
CA VAL A 149 1.62 26.14 6.15
C VAL A 149 2.98 25.55 6.51
N ASP A 150 3.95 25.49 5.59
CA ASP A 150 5.31 25.02 5.91
C ASP A 150 6.10 26.08 6.66
N GLY A 151 5.87 27.37 6.39
CA GLY A 151 6.48 28.45 7.16
C GLY A 151 6.11 28.43 8.64
N TYR A 152 4.88 28.03 8.98
CA TYR A 152 4.39 27.93 10.36
C TYR A 152 4.80 26.60 11.03
N THR A 153 4.76 25.51 10.27
CA THR A 153 5.08 24.16 10.75
C THR A 153 6.59 23.93 10.87
N ALA A 154 7.39 24.44 9.92
CA ALA A 154 8.85 24.41 9.99
C ALA A 154 9.43 25.38 11.02
N ARG A 155 8.78 26.54 11.29
CA ARG A 155 9.15 27.37 12.45
C ARG A 155 8.84 26.66 13.76
N ARG A 156 7.66 26.08 13.92
CA ARG A 156 7.33 25.28 15.13
C ARG A 156 8.22 24.05 15.28
N ALA A 157 8.60 23.39 14.19
CA ALA A 157 9.51 22.25 14.21
C ALA A 157 10.96 22.67 14.48
N ALA A 158 11.44 23.79 13.93
CA ALA A 158 12.76 24.35 14.21
C ALA A 158 12.86 24.92 15.64
N ASP A 159 11.79 25.55 16.13
CA ASP A 159 11.66 26.01 17.52
C ASP A 159 11.63 24.79 18.45
N ALA A 160 10.85 23.75 18.15
CA ALA A 160 10.86 22.48 18.89
C ALA A 160 12.22 21.75 18.84
N LEU A 161 12.93 21.80 17.70
CA LEU A 161 14.26 21.20 17.56
C LEU A 161 15.33 21.98 18.34
N SER A 162 15.18 23.31 18.47
CA SER A 162 16.02 24.15 19.34
C SER A 162 15.76 23.89 20.83
N VAL A 163 14.50 23.60 21.20
CA VAL A 163 14.06 23.26 22.58
C VAL A 163 14.69 21.95 23.07
N PHE A 164 14.86 20.94 22.19
CA PHE A 164 15.54 19.69 22.55
C PHE A 164 17.07 19.76 22.45
N GLY A 165 17.62 20.70 21.70
CA GLY A 165 19.05 20.82 21.44
C GLY A 165 19.83 21.78 22.35
N GLY A 166 19.18 22.75 23.00
CA GLY A 166 19.87 23.87 23.68
C GLY A 166 19.48 24.21 25.13
N ASP A 167 18.21 24.05 25.53
CA ASP A 167 17.65 24.79 26.69
C ASP A 167 17.09 23.93 27.83
N PHE A 168 17.20 22.60 27.79
CA PHE A 168 16.99 21.73 28.97
C PHE A 168 18.34 21.43 29.64
N ARG A 169 18.90 22.42 30.35
CA ARG A 169 20.21 22.24 31.01
C ARG A 169 20.03 21.64 32.39
N ASN A 170 20.58 20.43 32.56
CA ASN A 170 20.73 19.80 33.87
C ASN A 170 21.94 20.41 34.60
N HIS A 171 21.69 21.33 35.52
CA HIS A 171 22.75 22.04 36.27
C HIS A 171 23.33 21.24 37.45
N THR A 172 23.02 19.95 37.55
CA THR A 172 23.54 19.08 38.62
C THR A 172 25.06 18.90 38.52
N ALA A 173 25.61 18.90 37.30
CA ALA A 173 27.06 18.79 37.08
C ALA A 173 27.83 20.06 37.48
N ASP A 174 27.16 21.22 37.53
CA ASP A 174 27.72 22.51 37.90
C ASP A 174 27.64 22.78 39.42
N ALA A 175 27.22 21.78 40.20
CA ALA A 175 26.96 21.94 41.62
C ALA A 175 28.26 21.80 42.45
N ILE A 176 28.49 22.79 43.31
CA ILE A 176 29.61 22.82 44.24
C ILE A 176 29.29 21.93 45.43
N ALA A 177 30.09 20.87 45.61
CA ALA A 177 29.98 19.96 46.72
C ALA A 177 30.30 20.63 48.06
N ASN A 178 29.61 20.17 49.10
CA ASN A 178 29.70 20.67 50.47
C ASN A 178 29.34 22.16 50.65
N ALA A 179 28.42 22.66 49.83
CA ALA A 179 27.96 24.04 49.86
C ALA A 179 26.42 24.10 49.89
N ALA A 180 25.89 25.20 50.43
CA ALA A 180 24.47 25.54 50.39
C ALA A 180 24.30 27.06 50.39
N ILE A 181 23.17 27.56 49.93
CA ILE A 181 22.83 28.98 50.01
C ILE A 181 22.08 29.26 51.31
N ASP A 182 22.45 30.32 52.02
CA ASP A 182 21.74 30.75 53.23
C ASP A 182 20.63 31.79 52.94
N THR A 183 19.86 32.15 53.96
CA THR A 183 18.77 33.14 53.86
C THR A 183 19.23 34.57 53.53
N THR A 184 20.54 34.82 53.47
CA THR A 184 21.13 36.10 53.02
C THR A 184 21.62 36.03 51.57
N GLY A 185 21.44 34.88 50.90
CA GLY A 185 21.94 34.63 49.57
C GLY A 185 23.43 34.30 49.52
N ALA A 186 24.09 34.14 50.67
CA ALA A 186 25.50 33.80 50.71
C ALA A 186 25.69 32.29 50.56
N GLN A 187 26.72 31.91 49.81
CA GLN A 187 27.14 30.51 49.73
C GLN A 187 27.96 30.17 50.98
N VAL A 188 27.51 29.17 51.72
CA VAL A 188 28.08 28.74 53.00
C VAL A 188 28.43 27.26 52.97
N ALA A 189 29.48 26.86 53.69
CA ALA A 189 29.88 25.46 53.78
C ALA A 189 28.79 24.60 54.46
N ALA A 190 28.44 23.46 53.86
CA ALA A 190 27.52 22.45 54.41
C ALA A 190 27.98 21.05 54.01
N GLY A 191 28.44 20.23 54.95
CA GLY A 191 28.71 18.83 54.68
C GLY A 191 27.46 18.10 54.20
N GLY A 192 27.57 17.34 53.11
CA GLY A 192 26.44 16.55 52.56
C GLY A 192 25.40 17.38 51.80
N ARG A 193 25.77 18.56 51.29
CA ARG A 193 24.89 19.38 50.43
C ARG A 193 25.61 19.90 49.19
N TYR A 194 24.84 20.31 48.20
CA TYR A 194 25.31 20.87 46.96
C TYR A 194 24.62 22.22 46.70
N ALA A 195 25.38 23.20 46.20
CA ALA A 195 24.85 24.47 45.71
C ALA A 195 25.31 24.70 44.27
N THR A 196 24.42 25.15 43.38
CA THR A 196 24.83 25.54 42.02
C THR A 196 25.60 26.87 42.04
N ASP A 197 26.37 27.14 40.99
CA ASP A 197 26.78 28.52 40.69
C ASP A 197 25.57 29.34 40.19
N TYR A 198 25.77 30.63 39.91
CA TYR A 198 24.74 31.52 39.37
C TYR A 198 24.23 31.01 38.02
N ILE A 199 22.97 30.64 37.98
CA ILE A 199 22.25 30.26 36.77
C ILE A 199 21.58 31.52 36.22
N GLU A 200 21.89 31.90 34.99
CA GLU A 200 21.24 33.03 34.34
C GLU A 200 19.79 32.69 33.98
N LEU A 201 18.89 33.62 34.25
CA LEU A 201 17.46 33.49 34.05
C LEU A 201 16.95 34.55 33.06
N THR A 202 15.93 34.19 32.29
CA THR A 202 15.12 35.13 31.51
C THR A 202 13.70 35.17 32.08
N SER A 203 12.94 36.22 31.76
CA SER A 203 11.57 36.41 32.25
C SER A 203 10.56 35.39 31.71
N THR A 204 10.99 34.46 30.87
CA THR A 204 10.14 33.42 30.25
C THR A 204 10.50 32.02 30.75
N MET A 205 11.50 31.89 31.64
CA MET A 205 11.97 30.61 32.13
C MET A 205 11.22 30.15 33.38
N ALA A 206 11.30 28.86 33.67
CA ALA A 206 10.84 28.22 34.89
C ALA A 206 11.94 27.29 35.43
N ILE A 207 11.91 27.03 36.75
CA ILE A 207 12.87 26.19 37.46
C ILE A 207 12.14 24.98 38.03
N THR A 208 12.61 23.78 37.71
CA THR A 208 12.18 22.54 38.36
C THR A 208 13.32 21.95 39.20
N ARG A 209 13.01 21.71 40.47
CA ARG A 209 13.90 21.02 41.42
C ARG A 209 13.31 19.65 41.75
N MET A 210 14.10 18.59 41.61
CA MET A 210 13.73 17.23 42.00
C MET A 210 14.75 16.68 43.00
N GLY A 211 14.34 16.45 44.26
CA GLY A 211 15.17 15.87 45.33
C GLY A 211 14.74 16.30 46.74
N ALA A 212 15.18 15.52 47.74
CA ALA A 212 14.80 15.69 49.15
C ALA A 212 14.88 17.16 49.64
N SER A 213 13.83 17.65 50.29
CA SER A 213 13.75 19.05 50.73
C SER A 213 14.80 19.41 51.80
N VAL A 214 15.45 20.58 51.63
CA VAL A 214 16.46 21.11 52.58
C VAL A 214 15.73 21.88 53.69
N ILE A 215 15.04 21.19 54.60
CA ILE A 215 14.25 21.85 55.68
C ILE A 215 15.02 21.88 57.01
N ALA A 216 16.32 22.18 57.00
CA ALA A 216 17.07 22.33 58.25
C ALA A 216 18.05 23.52 58.22
N GLY A 217 17.73 24.54 59.03
CA GLY A 217 18.56 25.70 59.36
C GLY A 217 18.28 26.97 58.53
N SER A 218 19.22 27.91 58.56
CA SER A 218 19.21 29.19 57.80
C SER A 218 19.49 29.01 56.30
N ARG A 219 19.10 27.88 55.69
CA ARG A 219 19.48 27.51 54.31
C ARG A 219 18.28 27.42 53.40
N VAL A 220 18.43 27.86 52.16
CA VAL A 220 17.31 28.06 51.23
C VAL A 220 17.48 27.21 49.97
N PRO A 221 16.40 26.60 49.47
CA PRO A 221 16.45 25.75 48.28
C PRO A 221 16.66 26.56 46.99
N ILE A 222 16.15 27.79 46.91
CA ILE A 222 16.32 28.69 45.75
C ILE A 222 16.59 30.11 46.26
N ALA A 223 17.62 30.75 45.74
CA ALA A 223 17.96 32.16 45.96
C ALA A 223 18.03 32.92 44.64
N PHE A 224 17.54 34.15 44.61
CA PHE A 224 17.45 35.00 43.42
C PHE A 224 18.35 36.24 43.55
N TYR A 225 18.91 36.67 42.42
CA TYR A 225 19.86 37.78 42.36
C TYR A 225 19.64 38.65 41.13
N ASP A 226 20.00 39.92 41.22
CA ASP A 226 19.93 40.87 40.11
C ASP A 226 21.09 40.72 39.11
N ALA A 227 21.13 41.57 38.08
CA ALA A 227 22.19 41.56 37.07
C ALA A 227 23.61 41.82 37.62
N SER A 228 23.72 42.45 38.80
CA SER A 228 24.99 42.67 39.52
C SER A 228 25.33 41.54 40.49
N LYS A 229 24.49 40.50 40.55
CA LYS A 229 24.54 39.37 41.49
C LYS A 229 24.29 39.79 42.95
N ALA A 230 23.60 40.90 43.17
CA ALA A 230 23.10 41.27 44.49
C ALA A 230 21.85 40.45 44.84
N PHE A 231 21.76 39.97 46.07
CA PHE A 231 20.66 39.11 46.53
C PHE A 231 19.33 39.87 46.59
N LEU A 232 18.30 39.31 45.96
CA LEU A 232 16.96 39.90 45.89
C LEU A 232 15.94 39.20 46.77
N GLY A 233 16.16 37.93 47.11
CA GLY A 233 15.26 37.14 47.93
C GLY A 233 15.40 35.65 47.67
N HIS A 234 14.68 34.84 48.44
CA HIS A 234 14.72 33.38 48.36
C HIS A 234 13.31 32.78 48.43
N LEU A 235 13.19 31.56 47.94
CA LEU A 235 11.96 30.78 48.01
C LEU A 235 12.16 29.55 48.91
N TRP A 236 11.15 29.25 49.73
CA TRP A 236 11.03 28.00 50.45
C TRP A 236 10.16 27.00 49.67
N ALA A 237 10.72 25.85 49.32
CA ALA A 237 10.04 24.77 48.63
C ALA A 237 9.86 23.57 49.58
N PRO A 238 8.64 23.30 50.10
CA PRO A 238 8.42 22.31 51.14
C PRO A 238 8.38 20.86 50.63
N THR A 239 8.34 20.63 49.31
CA THR A 239 8.18 19.31 48.70
C THR A 239 9.43 18.87 47.91
N ASP A 240 9.54 17.56 47.67
CA ASP A 240 10.68 16.96 46.97
C ASP A 240 10.67 17.24 45.46
N VAL A 241 9.53 17.68 44.92
CA VAL A 241 9.40 18.19 43.55
C VAL A 241 8.66 19.52 43.60
N THR A 242 9.26 20.56 43.03
CA THR A 242 8.65 21.88 42.93
C THR A 242 9.01 22.52 41.59
N VAL A 243 7.99 22.96 40.86
CA VAL A 243 8.10 23.77 39.64
C VAL A 243 7.83 25.23 40.04
N TYR A 244 8.70 26.15 39.63
CA TYR A 244 8.58 27.57 39.95
C TYR A 244 8.69 28.42 38.70
N ASP A 245 7.67 29.23 38.44
CA ASP A 245 7.68 30.21 37.35
C ASP A 245 8.51 31.43 37.76
N ILE A 246 9.39 31.89 36.87
CA ILE A 246 10.23 33.07 37.14
C ILE A 246 9.41 34.36 37.09
N ALA A 247 8.21 34.34 36.50
CA ALA A 247 7.26 35.43 36.63
C ALA A 247 6.93 35.74 38.11
N ASP A 248 7.05 34.74 39.00
CA ASP A 248 6.81 34.88 40.43
C ASP A 248 8.09 35.20 41.23
N ALA A 249 9.26 35.35 40.57
CA ALA A 249 10.50 35.73 41.22
C ALA A 249 10.51 37.24 41.58
N PRO A 250 11.33 37.68 42.56
CA PRO A 250 11.48 39.09 42.87
C PRO A 250 11.81 39.93 41.63
N ALA A 251 11.19 41.11 41.51
CA ALA A 251 11.40 41.99 40.36
C ALA A 251 12.89 42.34 40.17
N GLY A 252 13.39 42.25 38.94
CA GLY A 252 14.80 42.48 38.62
C GLY A 252 15.68 41.23 38.73
N THR A 253 15.10 40.05 39.02
CA THR A 253 15.81 38.77 39.00
C THR A 253 16.44 38.50 37.64
N LYS A 254 17.74 38.24 37.65
CA LYS A 254 18.55 37.88 36.48
C LYS A 254 19.32 36.58 36.68
N TYR A 255 19.59 36.20 37.93
CA TYR A 255 20.26 34.95 38.26
C TYR A 255 19.56 34.22 39.41
N ALA A 256 19.70 32.90 39.47
CA ALA A 256 19.35 32.10 40.63
C ALA A 256 20.47 31.13 41.04
N ARG A 257 20.43 30.69 42.31
CA ARG A 257 21.25 29.60 42.84
C ARG A 257 20.38 28.61 43.58
N LEU A 258 20.69 27.31 43.44
CA LEU A 258 19.87 26.21 43.94
C LEU A 258 20.65 25.38 44.97
N THR A 259 19.97 24.90 46.02
CA THR A 259 20.56 24.05 47.09
C THR A 259 19.85 22.69 47.21
N ALA A 260 20.61 21.61 47.43
CA ALA A 260 20.05 20.30 47.84
C ALA A 260 20.98 19.45 48.71
N GLU A 261 20.44 18.38 49.29
CA GLU A 261 21.18 17.38 50.08
C GLU A 261 21.77 16.25 49.22
N THR A 262 22.76 15.51 49.76
CA THR A 262 23.41 14.39 49.07
C THR A 262 22.43 13.25 48.74
N GLY A 263 22.14 13.10 47.44
CA GLY A 263 21.37 12.00 46.86
C GLY A 263 20.60 12.46 45.62
N ALA A 264 21.00 11.98 44.43
CA ALA A 264 20.35 12.13 43.12
C ALA A 264 19.35 13.30 42.96
N VAL A 265 19.82 14.54 43.09
CA VAL A 265 18.98 15.73 42.84
C VAL A 265 19.23 16.20 41.42
N GLN A 266 18.16 16.47 40.67
CA GLN A 266 18.22 17.04 39.33
C GLN A 266 17.63 18.45 39.33
N TYR A 267 18.32 19.39 38.68
CA TYR A 267 17.87 20.77 38.51
C TYR A 267 17.70 21.08 37.04
N TYR A 268 16.50 21.52 36.66
CA TYR A 268 16.16 21.90 35.30
C TYR A 268 15.74 23.36 35.26
N VAL A 269 16.30 24.12 34.33
CA VAL A 269 15.82 25.46 33.95
C VAL A 269 15.44 25.39 32.48
N TYR A 270 14.24 25.86 32.13
CA TYR A 270 13.69 25.77 30.78
C TYR A 270 12.72 26.93 30.49
N ASP A 271 12.41 27.23 29.23
CA ASP A 271 11.39 28.22 28.86
C ASP A 271 9.96 27.66 29.06
N GLN A 272 9.10 28.37 29.77
CA GLN A 272 7.74 27.96 30.13
C GLN A 272 6.88 27.65 28.88
N LYS A 273 7.07 28.38 27.77
CA LYS A 273 6.36 28.12 26.50
C LYS A 273 6.71 26.77 25.90
N SER A 274 7.85 26.18 26.28
CA SER A 274 8.28 24.85 25.83
C SER A 274 7.49 23.74 26.51
N VAL A 275 7.03 23.95 27.76
CA VAL A 275 6.18 23.01 28.48
C VAL A 275 4.73 23.09 28.00
N ASP A 276 4.27 24.30 27.66
CA ASP A 276 2.95 24.49 27.04
C ASP A 276 2.88 23.83 25.66
N LEU A 277 3.97 23.85 24.88
CA LEU A 277 4.04 23.19 23.56
C LEU A 277 4.09 21.65 23.66
N VAL A 278 4.83 21.10 24.63
CA VAL A 278 4.85 19.65 24.91
C VAL A 278 3.49 19.20 25.45
N SER A 279 2.85 20.02 26.28
CA SER A 279 1.51 19.76 26.79
C SER A 279 0.49 19.83 25.65
N ASP A 280 0.52 20.84 24.79
CA ASP A 280 -0.36 20.96 23.61
C ASP A 280 -0.18 19.81 22.60
N LEU A 281 1.06 19.36 22.36
CA LEU A 281 1.33 18.23 21.48
C LEU A 281 0.82 16.91 22.10
N MET A 282 1.00 16.73 23.40
CA MET A 282 0.45 15.58 24.14
C MET A 282 -1.08 15.64 24.26
N PHE A 283 -1.68 16.83 24.37
CA PHE A 283 -3.13 17.04 24.38
C PHE A 283 -3.76 16.85 23.00
N THR A 284 -3.00 17.07 21.93
CA THR A 284 -3.43 16.79 20.56
C THR A 284 -3.36 15.28 20.24
N ILE A 285 -2.40 14.55 20.85
CA ILE A 285 -2.20 13.11 20.65
C ILE A 285 -3.11 12.25 21.55
N TYR A 286 -3.35 12.65 22.80
CA TYR A 286 -4.10 11.87 23.78
C TYR A 286 -5.49 12.45 24.11
N GLY A 287 -5.87 13.56 23.46
CA GLY A 287 -7.00 14.38 23.85
C GLY A 287 -6.68 15.26 25.07
N THR A 288 -7.42 16.35 25.24
CA THR A 288 -7.40 17.13 26.48
C THR A 288 -7.87 16.20 27.61
N PRO A 289 -7.08 15.95 28.67
CA PRO A 289 -7.60 15.35 29.88
C PRO A 289 -8.66 16.31 30.39
N THR A 290 -9.90 15.95 30.15
CA THR A 290 -10.97 16.46 30.96
C THR A 290 -10.73 15.79 32.32
N ASP A 291 -10.09 16.52 33.25
CA ASP A 291 -10.33 16.35 34.69
C ASP A 291 -11.82 16.70 34.98
N SER A 292 -12.74 16.13 34.19
CA SER A 292 -14.17 16.33 34.23
C SER A 292 -14.85 15.09 34.76
N ALA A 293 -14.19 14.33 35.62
CA ALA A 293 -14.96 13.91 36.77
C ALA A 293 -15.31 15.21 37.50
N GLY A 294 -16.47 15.79 37.21
CA GLY A 294 -17.11 16.70 38.16
C GLY A 294 -17.17 16.04 39.55
N GLY A 295 -17.68 16.74 40.56
CA GLY A 295 -17.68 16.25 41.94
C GLY A 295 -18.08 14.77 42.04
N LEU A 296 -17.11 13.91 42.39
CA LEU A 296 -17.37 12.49 42.55
C LEU A 296 -18.34 12.30 43.71
N SER A 297 -19.42 11.57 43.46
CA SER A 297 -20.43 11.26 44.49
C SER A 297 -20.27 9.82 44.96
N SER A 298 -20.52 9.55 46.25
CA SER A 298 -20.50 8.19 46.83
C SER A 298 -21.69 7.35 46.36
N GLN A 299 -21.70 7.08 45.06
CA GLN A 299 -22.79 6.49 44.30
C GLN A 299 -22.23 5.52 43.24
N TYR A 300 -23.11 4.75 42.62
CA TYR A 300 -22.82 3.88 41.49
C TYR A 300 -24.03 3.75 40.57
N VAL A 301 -23.81 3.32 39.33
CA VAL A 301 -24.90 3.02 38.41
C VAL A 301 -25.32 1.55 38.49
N ILE A 302 -26.62 1.30 38.60
CA ILE A 302 -27.22 -0.03 38.58
C ILE A 302 -27.24 -0.57 37.14
N LYS A 303 -26.49 -1.64 36.89
CA LYS A 303 -26.25 -2.23 35.56
C LYS A 303 -27.53 -2.57 34.77
N SER A 304 -28.59 -3.00 35.43
CA SER A 304 -29.82 -3.45 34.77
C SER A 304 -30.81 -2.32 34.44
N THR A 305 -30.70 -1.16 35.10
CA THR A 305 -31.74 -0.11 35.03
C THR A 305 -31.20 1.28 34.73
N GLY A 306 -29.89 1.51 34.87
CA GLY A 306 -29.30 2.86 34.81
C GLY A 306 -29.63 3.73 36.02
N ALA A 307 -30.37 3.22 37.01
CA ALA A 307 -30.69 3.97 38.21
C ALA A 307 -29.45 4.16 39.09
N ILE A 308 -29.42 5.27 39.83
CA ILE A 308 -28.31 5.62 40.70
C ILE A 308 -28.53 5.00 42.10
N GLY A 309 -27.55 4.21 42.55
CA GLY A 309 -27.50 3.65 43.90
C GLY A 309 -26.48 4.38 44.77
N ASN A 310 -26.71 4.43 46.09
CA ASN A 310 -25.75 5.03 47.04
C ASN A 310 -24.80 3.96 47.59
N SER A 311 -23.50 4.27 47.68
CA SER A 311 -22.49 3.38 48.29
C SER A 311 -21.23 4.14 48.67
N ALA A 312 -20.71 3.91 49.88
CA ALA A 312 -19.44 4.49 50.32
C ALA A 312 -18.21 3.89 49.60
N SER A 313 -18.32 2.65 49.09
CA SER A 313 -17.22 1.94 48.41
C SER A 313 -17.07 2.26 46.93
N TYR A 314 -17.97 3.07 46.35
CA TYR A 314 -17.95 3.42 44.94
C TYR A 314 -18.12 4.92 44.75
N LEU A 315 -17.49 5.43 43.71
CA LEU A 315 -17.56 6.83 43.32
C LEU A 315 -18.08 6.91 41.90
N MET A 316 -19.05 7.80 41.65
CA MET A 316 -19.64 7.98 40.33
C MET A 316 -19.38 9.40 39.83
N THR A 317 -19.11 9.52 38.53
CA THR A 317 -19.05 10.80 37.84
C THR A 317 -20.44 11.42 37.67
N ASP A 318 -20.48 12.73 37.45
CA ASP A 318 -21.64 13.37 36.81
C ASP A 318 -21.89 12.80 35.40
N ALA A 319 -23.01 13.16 34.78
CA ALA A 319 -23.28 12.83 33.38
C ALA A 319 -22.28 13.58 32.47
N LEU A 320 -21.48 12.80 31.73
CA LEU A 320 -20.46 13.31 30.84
C LEU A 320 -20.98 13.30 29.41
N PRO A 321 -20.92 14.42 28.67
CA PRO A 321 -21.42 14.48 27.30
C PRO A 321 -20.55 13.65 26.35
N VAL A 322 -21.20 12.91 25.44
CA VAL A 322 -20.58 12.11 24.38
C VAL A 322 -21.41 12.18 23.10
N SER A 323 -20.81 11.81 21.96
CA SER A 323 -21.50 11.52 20.70
C SER A 323 -21.17 10.10 20.26
N ALA A 324 -21.81 9.62 19.18
CA ALA A 324 -21.45 8.34 18.55
C ALA A 324 -19.96 8.24 18.19
N ASP A 325 -19.30 9.37 17.95
CA ASP A 325 -17.90 9.44 17.56
C ASP A 325 -16.94 9.64 18.74
N SER A 326 -17.45 9.75 19.95
CA SER A 326 -16.62 9.84 21.15
C SER A 326 -15.94 8.51 21.46
N TYR A 327 -14.69 8.60 21.89
CA TYR A 327 -13.96 7.50 22.51
C TYR A 327 -13.79 7.73 24.00
N VAL A 328 -13.98 6.67 24.80
CA VAL A 328 -13.98 6.74 26.26
C VAL A 328 -12.96 5.74 26.81
N SER A 329 -12.11 6.18 27.73
CA SER A 329 -11.18 5.33 28.48
C SER A 329 -11.25 5.66 29.97
N CYS A 330 -11.16 4.64 30.83
CA CYS A 330 -11.13 4.79 32.29
C CYS A 330 -9.96 4.03 32.91
N GLY A 331 -9.17 4.73 33.73
CA GLY A 331 -7.93 4.20 34.30
C GLY A 331 -7.96 3.69 35.74
N GLY A 332 -9.14 3.48 36.31
CA GLY A 332 -9.30 3.03 37.70
C GLY A 332 -9.41 1.50 37.87
N GLY A 333 -9.63 1.07 39.12
CA GLY A 333 -9.91 -0.32 39.46
C GLY A 333 -11.16 -0.83 38.76
N LEU A 334 -11.06 -2.01 38.13
CA LEU A 334 -12.15 -2.61 37.36
C LEU A 334 -13.29 -3.06 38.27
N ILE A 335 -14.51 -2.62 37.95
CA ILE A 335 -15.72 -3.27 38.44
C ILE A 335 -15.86 -4.60 37.67
N SER A 336 -15.57 -5.68 38.38
CA SER A 336 -15.63 -7.06 37.91
C SER A 336 -16.83 -7.35 36.99
N ASN A 337 -16.61 -8.09 35.91
CA ASN A 337 -17.67 -8.55 35.01
C ASN A 337 -18.70 -9.48 35.66
N VAL A 338 -18.39 -10.05 36.84
CA VAL A 338 -19.33 -10.84 37.64
C VAL A 338 -20.12 -10.01 38.66
N ASP A 339 -19.86 -8.70 38.78
CA ASP A 339 -20.74 -7.81 39.55
C ASP A 339 -22.07 -7.67 38.76
N SER A 340 -23.11 -8.31 39.30
CA SER A 340 -24.45 -8.34 38.70
C SER A 340 -25.24 -7.06 38.94
N LEU A 341 -24.78 -6.21 39.87
CA LEU A 341 -25.51 -5.03 40.31
C LEU A 341 -24.96 -3.76 39.68
N ARG A 342 -23.64 -3.65 39.48
CA ARG A 342 -22.97 -2.39 39.14
C ARG A 342 -22.29 -2.44 37.77
N CYS A 343 -22.22 -1.29 37.12
CA CYS A 343 -21.43 -1.14 35.90
C CYS A 343 -20.37 -0.06 35.99
N GLN A 344 -19.27 -0.28 35.27
CA GLN A 344 -18.20 0.70 35.13
C GLN A 344 -18.64 1.89 34.28
N ILE A 345 -19.28 1.65 33.13
CA ILE A 345 -19.74 2.70 32.22
C ILE A 345 -21.22 2.48 31.90
N ALA A 346 -22.04 3.50 32.10
CA ALA A 346 -23.45 3.51 31.73
C ALA A 346 -23.71 4.56 30.65
N PHE A 347 -24.56 4.22 29.67
CA PHE A 347 -24.86 5.05 28.52
C PHE A 347 -26.31 5.51 28.55
N TYR A 348 -26.54 6.77 28.22
CA TYR A 348 -27.86 7.39 28.21
C TYR A 348 -28.05 8.20 26.93
N GLY A 349 -29.26 8.11 26.36
CA GLY A 349 -29.69 8.92 25.23
C GLY A 349 -30.40 10.19 25.68
N ALA A 350 -31.20 10.77 24.78
CA ALA A 350 -31.99 11.97 25.06
C ALA A 350 -32.81 11.85 26.37
N ALA A 351 -32.84 12.93 27.15
CA ALA A 351 -33.51 13.02 28.45
C ALA A 351 -33.05 11.98 29.50
N GLU A 352 -31.78 11.58 29.47
CA GLU A 352 -31.18 10.55 30.34
C GLU A 352 -31.88 9.17 30.26
N ALA A 353 -32.45 8.83 29.11
CA ALA A 353 -32.99 7.49 28.88
C ALA A 353 -31.86 6.44 28.86
N TYR A 354 -31.87 5.49 29.80
CA TYR A 354 -30.84 4.46 29.90
C TYR A 354 -30.82 3.54 28.67
N LEU A 355 -29.68 3.47 27.99
CA LEU A 355 -29.49 2.66 26.78
C LEU A 355 -28.82 1.32 27.09
N GLY A 356 -27.96 1.29 28.11
CA GLY A 356 -27.24 0.10 28.52
C GLY A 356 -25.92 0.44 29.23
N SER A 357 -25.14 -0.59 29.54
CA SER A 357 -23.88 -0.44 30.26
C SER A 357 -22.79 -1.36 29.72
N HIS A 358 -21.55 -1.02 30.06
CA HIS A 358 -20.35 -1.73 29.67
C HIS A 358 -19.38 -1.80 30.85
N ASN A 359 -18.81 -2.99 31.08
CA ASN A 359 -17.70 -3.18 32.02
C ASN A 359 -16.46 -3.54 31.19
N PRO A 360 -15.42 -2.69 31.20
CA PRO A 360 -14.17 -2.97 30.55
C PRO A 360 -13.52 -4.25 31.08
N VAL A 361 -12.87 -5.01 30.20
CA VAL A 361 -12.14 -6.24 30.54
C VAL A 361 -10.70 -5.97 31.02
N ALA A 362 -10.18 -4.76 30.77
CA ALA A 362 -8.84 -4.33 31.14
C ALA A 362 -8.82 -2.87 31.60
N ARG A 363 -7.89 -2.53 32.50
CA ARG A 363 -7.65 -1.14 32.91
C ARG A 363 -7.21 -0.32 31.69
N ASN A 364 -7.71 0.90 31.54
CA ASN A 364 -7.44 1.81 30.41
C ASN A 364 -7.95 1.31 29.03
N GLN A 365 -8.87 0.35 28.97
CA GLN A 365 -9.50 -0.02 27.71
C GLN A 365 -10.26 1.19 27.12
N THR A 366 -9.98 1.49 25.86
CA THR A 366 -10.67 2.54 25.11
C THR A 366 -11.81 1.92 24.31
N ILE A 367 -13.00 2.51 24.40
CA ILE A 367 -14.20 2.08 23.67
C ILE A 367 -14.75 3.23 22.85
N ARG A 368 -15.26 2.94 21.65
CA ARG A 368 -16.03 3.90 20.86
C ARG A 368 -17.49 3.83 21.29
N VAL A 369 -18.10 4.98 21.52
CA VAL A 369 -19.50 5.05 21.97
C VAL A 369 -20.45 4.51 20.89
N GLY A 370 -20.21 4.86 19.62
CA GLY A 370 -21.03 4.45 18.48
C GLY A 370 -21.12 2.94 18.24
N ASP A 371 -20.07 2.20 18.61
CA ASP A 371 -20.02 0.75 18.39
C ASP A 371 -20.89 -0.02 19.41
N LEU A 372 -21.23 0.62 20.53
CA LEU A 372 -22.09 0.05 21.56
C LEU A 372 -23.49 0.68 21.54
N PHE A 373 -23.54 2.01 21.62
CA PHE A 373 -24.77 2.78 21.77
C PHE A 373 -24.71 4.06 20.91
N PRO A 374 -25.00 3.98 19.61
CA PRO A 374 -24.84 5.09 18.67
C PRO A 374 -25.75 6.29 18.93
N THR A 375 -26.77 6.14 19.76
CA THR A 375 -27.67 7.23 20.18
C THR A 375 -27.35 7.75 21.59
N ALA A 376 -26.22 7.37 22.18
CA ALA A 376 -25.82 7.87 23.49
C ALA A 376 -25.38 9.33 23.40
N GLU A 377 -25.98 10.18 24.23
CA GLU A 377 -25.68 11.60 24.37
C GLU A 377 -24.84 11.87 25.64
N THR A 378 -24.95 10.99 26.64
CA THR A 378 -24.16 11.08 27.88
C THR A 378 -23.74 9.72 28.41
N ILE A 379 -22.68 9.71 29.21
CA ILE A 379 -22.25 8.54 29.99
C ILE A 379 -22.07 8.90 31.47
N ARG A 380 -22.13 7.88 32.34
CA ARG A 380 -21.69 7.98 33.74
C ARG A 380 -20.72 6.85 34.03
N ILE A 381 -19.65 7.15 34.77
CA ILE A 381 -18.60 6.18 35.10
C ILE A 381 -18.59 5.94 36.60
N THR A 382 -18.56 4.66 36.99
CA THR A 382 -18.44 4.23 38.40
C THR A 382 -17.03 3.69 38.65
N PHE A 383 -16.39 4.11 39.74
CA PHE A 383 -15.10 3.64 40.24
C PHE A 383 -15.24 2.94 41.57
N HIS A 384 -14.29 2.07 41.90
CA HIS A 384 -14.05 1.67 43.28
C HIS A 384 -13.39 2.83 44.04
N ALA A 385 -13.84 3.14 45.27
CA ALA A 385 -13.37 4.31 46.02
C ALA A 385 -11.85 4.28 46.32
N ASP A 386 -11.28 3.09 46.45
CA ASP A 386 -9.85 2.88 46.73
C ASP A 386 -8.93 2.94 45.48
N ASP A 387 -9.50 3.01 44.28
CA ASP A 387 -8.75 2.88 43.02
C ASP A 387 -9.40 3.73 41.91
N VAL A 388 -9.41 5.05 42.15
CA VAL A 388 -9.90 6.04 41.18
C VAL A 388 -8.78 6.31 40.17
N GLY A 389 -9.09 6.20 38.90
CA GLY A 389 -8.17 6.54 37.82
C GLY A 389 -8.77 7.51 36.83
N PRO A 390 -7.95 8.06 35.91
CA PRO A 390 -8.38 9.12 35.02
C PRO A 390 -9.48 8.66 34.06
N VAL A 391 -10.47 9.52 33.82
CA VAL A 391 -11.41 9.39 32.69
C VAL A 391 -10.86 10.18 31.53
N ARG A 392 -10.89 9.61 30.33
CA ARG A 392 -10.51 10.31 29.10
C ARG A 392 -11.65 10.17 28.10
N ILE A 393 -12.16 11.30 27.63
CA ILE A 393 -13.13 11.37 26.55
C ILE A 393 -12.49 12.13 25.40
N VAL A 394 -12.37 11.47 24.25
CA VAL A 394 -11.86 12.09 23.02
C VAL A 394 -13.03 12.29 22.08
N ASN A 395 -13.37 13.56 21.85
CA ASN A 395 -14.35 13.95 20.83
C ASN A 395 -13.59 14.20 19.52
N SER A 396 -14.12 13.66 18.42
CA SER A 396 -13.50 13.67 17.10
C SER A 396 -12.98 15.05 16.67
N GLY A 397 -11.67 15.24 16.75
CA GLY A 397 -10.93 16.35 16.15
C GLY A 397 -9.75 15.79 15.33
N ALA A 398 -9.27 16.59 14.37
CA ALA A 398 -8.30 16.19 13.33
C ALA A 398 -7.03 15.45 13.80
N GLY A 399 -6.63 15.59 15.08
CA GLY A 399 -5.53 14.83 15.68
C GLY A 399 -5.81 13.32 15.84
N LEU A 400 -7.07 12.93 16.02
CA LEU A 400 -7.47 11.52 16.15
C LEU A 400 -7.52 10.81 14.79
N ALA A 401 -7.80 11.54 13.70
CA ALA A 401 -7.68 11.00 12.35
C ALA A 401 -6.23 10.59 12.08
N PHE A 402 -5.24 11.43 12.43
CA PHE A 402 -3.82 11.10 12.29
C PHE A 402 -3.37 9.91 13.17
N ALA A 403 -3.83 9.82 14.42
CA ALA A 403 -3.49 8.71 15.31
C ALA A 403 -4.15 7.37 14.89
N MET A 404 -5.37 7.42 14.36
CA MET A 404 -6.08 6.25 13.86
C MET A 404 -5.63 5.87 12.44
N ASP A 405 -5.16 6.82 11.64
CA ASP A 405 -4.49 6.58 10.35
C ASP A 405 -3.17 5.84 10.55
N MET A 406 -2.40 6.16 11.60
CA MET A 406 -1.21 5.38 12.00
C MET A 406 -1.54 3.94 12.46
N LEU A 407 -2.71 3.72 13.09
CA LEU A 407 -3.17 2.40 13.54
C LEU A 407 -3.88 1.60 12.43
N ALA A 408 -4.52 2.27 11.47
CA ALA A 408 -5.32 1.69 10.39
C ALA A 408 -4.53 1.51 9.07
N ASN A 409 -3.53 2.37 8.79
CA ASN A 409 -2.67 2.30 7.59
C ASN A 409 -1.33 1.59 7.84
N GLY A 410 -1.28 0.68 8.83
CA GLY A 410 -0.16 -0.23 8.96
C GLY A 410 1.17 0.43 9.33
N ALA A 411 1.20 1.21 10.42
CA ALA A 411 2.42 1.23 11.21
C ALA A 411 2.76 -0.23 11.53
N ILE A 412 3.77 -0.78 10.86
CA ILE A 412 4.28 -2.12 11.18
C ILE A 412 4.79 -2.02 12.61
N VAL A 413 3.95 -2.45 13.56
CA VAL A 413 4.37 -2.77 14.92
C VAL A 413 5.20 -4.04 14.79
N ASN A 414 6.44 -3.87 14.33
CA ASN A 414 7.43 -4.92 14.44
C ASN A 414 7.79 -4.99 15.92
N TYR A 415 7.10 -5.88 16.64
CA TYR A 415 7.71 -6.53 17.79
C TYR A 415 8.95 -7.26 17.25
N LEU A 416 10.09 -6.57 17.24
CA LEU A 416 11.38 -7.23 17.15
C LEU A 416 11.52 -8.00 18.46
N ALA A 417 10.94 -9.20 18.53
CA ALA A 417 11.41 -10.26 19.39
C ALA A 417 12.67 -10.78 18.69
N PRO A 418 13.85 -10.26 19.04
CA PRO A 418 15.04 -10.75 18.41
C PRO A 418 15.24 -12.18 18.91
N SER A 419 15.56 -13.10 18.01
CA SER A 419 16.10 -14.40 18.37
C SER A 419 17.16 -14.20 19.46
N LEU A 420 16.87 -14.66 20.68
CA LEU A 420 17.78 -14.53 21.81
C LEU A 420 18.86 -15.61 21.65
N VAL A 421 19.90 -15.31 20.87
CA VAL A 421 20.85 -16.32 20.37
C VAL A 421 21.88 -16.75 21.42
N SER A 422 22.13 -15.95 22.46
CA SER A 422 23.13 -16.30 23.50
C SER A 422 22.85 -15.61 24.86
N ALA A 423 23.28 -16.23 25.96
CA ALA A 423 23.24 -15.69 27.33
C ALA A 423 24.34 -14.62 27.54
N GLU A 424 24.33 -13.59 26.70
CA GLU A 424 25.38 -12.59 26.61
C GLU A 424 24.79 -11.17 26.54
N ARG A 425 25.58 -10.19 26.96
CA ARG A 425 25.29 -8.75 26.82
C ARG A 425 26.27 -8.10 25.84
N LEU A 426 25.86 -7.04 25.15
CA LEU A 426 26.80 -6.22 24.38
C LEU A 426 27.76 -5.49 25.31
N ASN A 427 29.04 -5.46 24.96
CA ASN A 427 30.02 -4.56 25.56
C ASN A 427 30.07 -3.22 24.82
N LEU A 428 30.82 -2.27 25.36
CA LEU A 428 30.96 -0.93 24.79
C LEU A 428 31.80 -0.86 23.50
N VAL A 429 32.32 -1.99 23.01
CA VAL A 429 33.11 -2.09 21.77
C VAL A 429 32.43 -2.99 20.73
N GLY A 430 31.12 -3.23 20.87
CA GLY A 430 30.30 -3.96 19.89
C GLY A 430 30.44 -5.49 19.91
N GLY A 431 31.24 -6.05 20.81
CA GLY A 431 31.32 -7.49 21.05
C GLY A 431 30.30 -7.96 22.09
N THR A 432 30.16 -9.28 22.24
CA THR A 432 29.35 -9.88 23.32
C THR A 432 30.24 -10.31 24.50
N VAL A 433 29.70 -10.23 25.71
CA VAL A 433 30.35 -10.71 26.93
C VAL A 433 29.38 -11.61 27.67
N GLN A 434 29.86 -12.77 28.11
CA GLN A 434 29.11 -13.65 29.00
C GLN A 434 28.77 -12.89 30.28
N ALA A 435 27.48 -12.62 30.49
CA ALA A 435 27.06 -11.99 31.73
C ALA A 435 27.15 -13.05 32.83
N GLY A 436 27.80 -12.75 33.96
CA GLY A 436 27.78 -13.61 35.16
C GLY A 436 26.38 -13.78 35.79
N HIS A 437 25.33 -13.44 35.04
CA HIS A 437 23.94 -13.45 35.46
C HIS A 437 23.08 -14.05 34.32
N PRO A 438 22.29 -15.12 34.56
CA PRO A 438 21.63 -15.92 33.52
C PRO A 438 20.50 -15.20 32.75
N TYR A 439 20.23 -13.93 33.07
CA TYR A 439 19.07 -13.21 32.59
C TYR A 439 19.36 -12.30 31.39
N PHE A 440 20.60 -11.95 31.03
CA PHE A 440 20.83 -11.07 29.86
C PHE A 440 20.86 -11.82 28.53
N ARG A 441 20.39 -11.17 27.48
CA ARG A 441 20.34 -11.67 26.09
C ARG A 441 20.60 -10.53 25.11
N THR A 442 21.17 -10.87 23.96
CA THR A 442 21.47 -9.91 22.88
C THR A 442 20.76 -10.32 21.59
N THR A 443 20.35 -9.34 20.78
CA THR A 443 19.76 -9.58 19.45
C THR A 443 20.78 -10.07 18.43
N ASP A 444 20.30 -10.67 17.33
CA ASP A 444 21.09 -10.77 16.10
C ASP A 444 21.23 -9.37 15.42
N TYR A 445 22.01 -9.30 14.35
CA TYR A 445 22.17 -8.10 13.53
C TYR A 445 20.85 -7.77 12.81
N ILE A 446 20.24 -6.66 13.20
CA ILE A 446 19.00 -6.13 12.64
C ILE A 446 19.37 -5.13 11.54
N PRO A 447 19.00 -5.33 10.27
CA PRO A 447 19.30 -4.38 9.21
C PRO A 447 18.55 -3.06 9.42
N VAL A 448 19.23 -1.95 9.17
CA VAL A 448 18.70 -0.59 9.32
C VAL A 448 19.17 0.33 8.20
N THR A 449 18.44 1.42 7.97
CA THR A 449 18.85 2.49 7.04
C THR A 449 19.24 3.76 7.79
N GLU A 450 20.17 4.54 7.24
CA GLU A 450 20.53 5.85 7.76
C GLU A 450 19.29 6.73 7.95
N GLY A 451 19.20 7.44 9.09
CA GLY A 451 18.07 8.28 9.45
C GLY A 451 16.84 7.55 10.02
N GLN A 452 16.82 6.21 10.01
CA GLN A 452 15.74 5.43 10.62
C GLN A 452 15.68 5.70 12.14
N VAL A 453 14.48 5.68 12.72
CA VAL A 453 14.26 5.97 14.14
C VAL A 453 13.69 4.75 14.85
N PHE A 454 14.16 4.47 16.06
CA PHE A 454 13.66 3.40 16.92
C PHE A 454 13.33 3.92 18.31
N TYR A 455 12.27 3.42 18.94
CA TYR A 455 12.08 3.54 20.38
C TYR A 455 12.47 2.24 21.05
N VAL A 456 13.33 2.31 22.06
CA VAL A 456 13.85 1.15 22.77
C VAL A 456 13.33 1.19 24.19
N SER A 457 12.57 0.18 24.61
CA SER A 457 12.30 -0.08 26.03
C SER A 457 13.21 -1.21 26.51
N ALA A 458 14.07 -0.94 27.49
CA ALA A 458 14.93 -1.94 28.09
C ALA A 458 15.18 -1.62 29.57
N GLN A 459 15.31 -2.67 30.39
CA GLN A 459 15.72 -2.55 31.79
C GLN A 459 17.24 -2.64 31.92
N ASN A 460 17.77 -1.93 32.92
CA ASN A 460 19.18 -1.67 33.25
C ASN A 460 20.20 -2.80 32.95
N VAL A 461 21.27 -2.46 32.21
CA VAL A 461 22.50 -3.27 32.07
C VAL A 461 23.58 -2.65 32.96
N THR A 462 23.52 -2.88 34.26
CA THR A 462 24.46 -2.24 35.20
C THR A 462 25.92 -2.62 34.88
N GLY A 463 26.77 -1.59 34.75
CA GLY A 463 28.23 -1.71 34.75
C GLY A 463 28.85 -2.37 33.51
N LEU A 464 29.02 -1.60 32.42
CA LEU A 464 29.93 -1.85 31.27
C LEU A 464 29.33 -2.45 29.97
N GLY A 465 28.02 -2.32 29.70
CA GLY A 465 27.40 -2.83 28.46
C GLY A 465 26.61 -1.82 27.64
N ALA A 466 26.52 -2.01 26.32
CA ALA A 466 25.68 -1.23 25.41
C ALA A 466 24.24 -1.78 25.38
N VAL A 467 23.25 -0.89 25.38
CA VAL A 467 21.84 -1.26 25.19
C VAL A 467 21.53 -1.41 23.72
N VAL A 468 22.08 -0.54 22.86
CA VAL A 468 22.06 -0.67 21.40
C VAL A 468 23.42 -0.30 20.81
N ALA A 469 23.92 -1.13 19.89
CA ALA A 469 25.14 -0.91 19.12
C ALA A 469 24.83 -0.94 17.61
N GLY A 470 25.50 -0.08 16.84
CA GLY A 470 25.42 0.01 15.38
C GLY A 470 26.64 -0.58 14.71
N TYR A 471 26.44 -1.16 13.52
CA TYR A 471 27.43 -1.88 12.72
C TYR A 471 27.28 -1.54 11.24
N ASP A 472 28.37 -1.60 10.48
CA ASP A 472 28.39 -1.33 9.04
C ASP A 472 27.88 -2.52 8.20
N SER A 473 27.89 -2.39 6.87
CA SER A 473 27.43 -3.44 5.94
C SER A 473 28.22 -4.75 6.03
N SER A 474 29.45 -4.69 6.57
CA SER A 474 30.32 -5.85 6.84
C SER A 474 30.19 -6.37 8.27
N LYS A 475 29.23 -5.86 9.05
CA LYS A 475 28.95 -6.21 10.46
C LYS A 475 30.08 -5.83 11.43
N VAL A 476 30.94 -4.88 11.05
CA VAL A 476 31.97 -4.31 11.92
C VAL A 476 31.33 -3.21 12.79
N PHE A 477 31.71 -3.16 14.07
CA PHE A 477 31.16 -2.18 15.02
C PHE A 477 31.49 -0.75 14.60
N VAL A 478 30.47 0.10 14.60
CA VAL A 478 30.57 1.52 14.24
C VAL A 478 30.44 2.40 15.48
N ALA A 479 29.37 2.24 16.26
CA ALA A 479 29.10 3.09 17.43
C ALA A 479 28.14 2.45 18.43
N ASN A 480 28.21 2.86 19.70
CA ASN A 480 27.13 2.62 20.65
C ASN A 480 26.04 3.66 20.40
N LEU A 481 24.85 3.19 20.06
CA LEU A 481 23.69 4.03 19.80
C LEU A 481 22.88 4.32 21.08
N LEU A 482 22.98 3.43 22.08
CA LEU A 482 22.40 3.63 23.40
C LEU A 482 23.21 2.88 24.47
N ILE A 483 23.55 3.56 25.56
CA ILE A 483 24.26 3.00 26.73
C ILE A 483 23.32 3.10 27.94
N GLY A 484 23.30 2.06 28.79
CA GLY A 484 22.37 1.98 29.92
C GLY A 484 22.71 2.98 31.04
N PRO A 485 21.71 3.66 31.65
CA PRO A 485 21.93 4.49 32.84
C PRO A 485 22.23 3.63 34.08
N THR A 486 22.92 4.20 35.08
CA THR A 486 23.37 3.47 36.28
C THR A 486 22.26 3.16 37.30
N ASN A 487 21.03 3.60 37.09
CA ASN A 487 19.88 3.46 37.99
C ASN A 487 18.61 2.96 37.28
N SER A 488 17.70 2.38 38.08
CA SER A 488 16.71 1.34 37.79
C SER A 488 15.46 1.72 36.98
N ASP A 489 15.49 2.74 36.12
CA ASP A 489 14.28 3.21 35.45
C ASP A 489 14.02 2.47 34.12
N PHE A 490 12.74 2.15 33.88
CA PHE A 490 12.24 1.73 32.58
C PHE A 490 12.32 2.93 31.64
N VAL A 491 13.28 2.95 30.70
CA VAL A 491 13.43 4.08 29.78
C VAL A 491 13.03 3.67 28.37
N SER A 492 11.96 4.25 27.86
CA SER A 492 11.67 4.30 26.43
C SER A 492 12.51 5.43 25.82
N ARG A 493 13.51 5.11 24.99
CA ARG A 493 14.38 6.12 24.36
C ARG A 493 14.36 6.04 22.85
N ARG A 494 14.32 7.22 22.22
CA ARG A 494 14.48 7.39 20.77
C ARG A 494 15.96 7.21 20.40
N VAL A 495 16.22 6.38 19.39
CA VAL A 495 17.53 6.13 18.78
C VAL A 495 17.40 6.42 17.28
N THR A 496 18.22 7.34 16.76
CA THR A 496 18.30 7.62 15.31
C THR A 496 19.53 6.95 14.74
N ILE A 497 19.39 6.28 13.58
CA ILE A 497 20.50 5.59 12.92
C ILE A 497 21.41 6.59 12.23
N PRO A 498 22.69 6.70 12.63
CA PRO A 498 23.63 7.62 12.00
C PRO A 498 24.19 7.06 10.68
N SER A 499 24.83 7.91 9.90
CA SER A 499 25.53 7.50 8.68
C SER A 499 26.58 6.41 8.95
N GLY A 500 26.71 5.48 8.01
CA GLY A 500 27.64 4.35 8.10
C GLY A 500 27.14 3.15 8.92
N VAL A 501 25.95 3.22 9.53
CA VAL A 501 25.32 2.09 10.23
C VAL A 501 24.30 1.41 9.31
N ALA A 502 24.58 0.14 8.96
CA ALA A 502 23.69 -0.70 8.15
C ALA A 502 22.99 -1.80 8.98
N TYR A 503 23.48 -2.09 10.19
CA TYR A 503 22.87 -3.03 11.12
C TYR A 503 22.93 -2.53 12.56
N ILE A 504 22.00 -2.97 13.42
CA ILE A 504 22.06 -2.75 14.87
C ILE A 504 21.97 -4.07 15.65
N ARG A 505 22.43 -4.06 16.90
CA ARG A 505 22.14 -5.10 17.90
C ARG A 505 21.74 -4.46 19.21
N ALA A 506 20.91 -5.14 20.01
CA ALA A 506 20.47 -4.65 21.32
C ALA A 506 20.56 -5.69 22.46
N THR A 507 20.63 -5.24 23.71
CA THR A 507 20.70 -6.09 24.92
C THR A 507 19.45 -5.92 25.80
N ALA A 508 18.91 -7.04 26.31
CA ALA A 508 17.72 -7.08 27.19
C ALA A 508 17.83 -8.15 28.31
N ARG A 509 16.93 -8.11 29.31
CA ARG A 509 16.89 -9.03 30.48
C ARG A 509 15.68 -9.99 30.45
N ASN A 510 15.83 -11.28 30.68
CA ASN A 510 14.84 -12.31 30.30
C ASN A 510 13.65 -12.49 31.28
N ASP A 511 13.64 -11.81 32.43
CA ASP A 511 12.70 -12.05 33.56
C ASP A 511 11.58 -11.00 33.71
N MET A 512 11.43 -10.06 32.75
CA MET A 512 10.37 -9.04 32.75
C MET A 512 9.87 -8.83 31.29
N VAL A 513 8.55 -8.81 31.04
CA VAL A 513 7.92 -8.61 29.71
C VAL A 513 7.32 -7.19 29.63
N PRO A 514 7.20 -6.49 28.47
CA PRO A 514 7.74 -6.74 27.12
C PRO A 514 8.83 -5.72 26.70
N TYR A 515 9.83 -6.21 25.97
CA TYR A 515 10.82 -5.39 25.26
C TYR A 515 10.23 -4.92 23.93
N ALA A 516 10.22 -3.62 23.68
CA ALA A 516 9.85 -3.07 22.38
C ALA A 516 11.03 -2.30 21.79
N LEU A 517 11.55 -2.82 20.67
CA LEU A 517 12.26 -2.02 19.67
C LEU A 517 11.21 -1.60 18.64
N LEU A 518 10.60 -0.45 18.86
CA LEU A 518 9.60 0.13 17.98
C LEU A 518 10.33 0.82 16.82
N SER A 519 10.44 0.19 15.65
CA SER A 519 10.91 0.87 14.45
C SER A 519 9.85 1.84 13.98
N VAL A 520 10.13 3.13 14.04
CA VAL A 520 9.39 4.15 13.31
C VAL A 520 10.24 4.49 12.11
N ARG A 521 9.87 3.99 10.92
CA ARG A 521 10.31 4.71 9.72
C ARG A 521 9.68 6.09 9.86
N PRO A 522 10.46 7.20 9.85
CA PRO A 522 9.83 8.45 9.45
C PRO A 522 9.11 8.11 8.15
N ALA A 523 7.82 8.46 8.05
CA ALA A 523 7.26 8.66 6.72
C ALA A 523 8.38 9.38 5.96
N GLN A 524 8.80 8.81 4.82
CA GLN A 524 9.59 9.59 3.89
C GLN A 524 8.94 10.95 3.91
N VAL A 525 9.78 11.97 4.11
CA VAL A 525 9.47 13.32 3.68
C VAL A 525 8.60 13.13 2.45
N LEU A 526 7.31 13.46 2.55
CA LEU A 526 6.50 13.74 1.38
C LEU A 526 7.21 14.93 0.77
N GLN A 527 8.28 14.63 0.05
CA GLN A 527 8.95 15.58 -0.78
C GLN A 527 7.96 15.72 -1.92
N GLU A 528 7.36 16.91 -1.95
CA GLU A 528 6.74 17.50 -3.13
C GLU A 528 5.47 16.79 -3.57
N SER A 529 4.29 17.24 -3.11
CA SER A 529 3.03 17.25 -3.89
C SER A 529 2.71 16.05 -4.80
N GLY A 530 3.21 14.86 -4.48
CA GLY A 530 3.19 13.68 -5.34
C GLY A 530 2.27 12.67 -4.72
N ALA A 531 1.43 12.06 -5.55
CA ALA A 531 0.62 10.92 -5.15
C ALA A 531 1.47 9.88 -4.38
N PRO A 532 0.92 9.18 -3.38
CA PRO A 532 1.62 8.09 -2.70
C PRO A 532 2.17 7.14 -3.76
N ASP A 533 3.32 6.53 -3.51
CA ASP A 533 3.88 5.49 -4.37
C ASP A 533 2.87 4.34 -4.48
N ILE A 534 1.94 4.42 -5.44
CA ILE A 534 0.95 3.39 -5.70
C ILE A 534 1.74 2.19 -6.19
N VAL A 535 1.83 1.16 -5.35
CA VAL A 535 2.56 -0.06 -5.71
C VAL A 535 1.59 -1.08 -6.27
N TYR A 536 1.62 -1.22 -7.59
CA TYR A 536 0.71 -2.10 -8.31
C TYR A 536 1.35 -2.86 -9.47
N LEU A 537 0.70 -3.96 -9.85
CA LEU A 537 0.92 -4.70 -11.10
C LEU A 537 -0.43 -4.85 -11.79
N ALA A 538 -0.76 -3.93 -12.70
CA ALA A 538 -2.00 -4.01 -13.47
C ALA A 538 -1.87 -5.10 -14.56
N PRO A 539 -2.82 -6.04 -14.68
CA PRO A 539 -2.87 -6.96 -15.82
C PRO A 539 -3.24 -6.21 -17.10
N LYS A 540 -2.68 -6.61 -18.26
CA LYS A 540 -3.11 -6.06 -19.56
C LYS A 540 -4.51 -6.56 -19.95
N VAL A 541 -4.80 -7.80 -19.59
CA VAL A 541 -6.02 -8.53 -19.95
C VAL A 541 -6.48 -9.37 -18.75
N ALA A 542 -7.79 -9.46 -18.56
CA ALA A 542 -8.46 -10.47 -17.72
C ALA A 542 -9.37 -11.33 -18.60
N PHE A 543 -9.35 -12.65 -18.38
CA PHE A 543 -10.13 -13.60 -19.15
C PHE A 543 -11.35 -14.08 -18.36
N GLY A 544 -12.49 -14.29 -19.02
CA GLY A 544 -13.70 -14.78 -18.36
C GLY A 544 -14.70 -15.43 -19.32
N ARG A 545 -15.88 -15.77 -18.82
CA ARG A 545 -16.95 -16.44 -19.59
C ARG A 545 -18.26 -15.65 -19.57
N ILE A 546 -19.01 -15.73 -20.66
CA ILE A 546 -20.36 -15.17 -20.72
C ILE A 546 -21.27 -15.87 -19.71
N GLY A 547 -22.02 -15.08 -18.93
CA GLY A 547 -22.99 -15.59 -17.97
C GLY A 547 -22.40 -16.13 -16.66
N GLU A 548 -21.08 -16.10 -16.52
CA GLU A 548 -20.38 -16.45 -15.28
C GLU A 548 -19.76 -15.21 -14.62
N PRO A 549 -19.68 -15.18 -13.28
CA PRO A 549 -19.04 -14.08 -12.58
C PRO A 549 -17.52 -14.07 -12.80
N LEU A 550 -17.01 -12.95 -13.35
CA LEU A 550 -15.59 -12.63 -13.30
C LEU A 550 -15.29 -11.85 -12.02
N TYR A 551 -14.48 -12.44 -11.15
CA TYR A 551 -13.99 -11.82 -9.93
C TYR A 551 -12.58 -11.26 -10.16
N MET A 552 -12.40 -9.96 -9.94
CA MET A 552 -11.07 -9.35 -9.87
C MET A 552 -10.83 -8.76 -8.48
N HIS A 553 -9.74 -9.19 -7.86
CA HIS A 553 -9.36 -8.84 -6.50
C HIS A 553 -8.35 -7.69 -6.52
N ALA A 554 -8.69 -6.58 -5.84
CA ALA A 554 -7.85 -5.39 -5.77
C ALA A 554 -6.47 -5.68 -5.18
N ARG A 555 -6.38 -6.62 -4.22
CA ARG A 555 -5.13 -7.09 -3.59
C ARG A 555 -4.21 -7.86 -4.53
N GLY A 556 -4.76 -8.37 -5.63
CA GLY A 556 -3.99 -8.93 -6.73
C GLY A 556 -3.33 -7.86 -7.61
N ILE A 557 -3.75 -6.60 -7.47
CA ILE A 557 -3.30 -5.46 -8.28
C ILE A 557 -2.48 -4.49 -7.44
N ILE A 558 -2.96 -4.10 -6.25
CA ILE A 558 -2.31 -3.15 -5.33
C ILE A 558 -1.81 -3.89 -4.09
N GLY A 559 -0.56 -3.64 -3.70
CA GLY A 559 0.05 -4.22 -2.49
C GLY A 559 -0.22 -3.43 -1.20
N ASP A 560 -0.74 -2.21 -1.29
CA ASP A 560 -1.02 -1.32 -0.15
C ASP A 560 -2.52 -1.27 0.21
N ARG A 561 -2.85 -1.60 1.47
CA ARG A 561 -4.23 -1.58 1.98
C ARG A 561 -4.75 -0.15 2.20
N ALA A 562 -3.86 0.80 2.43
CA ALA A 562 -4.21 2.20 2.69
C ALA A 562 -4.67 2.94 1.43
N VAL A 563 -4.58 2.29 0.26
CA VAL A 563 -5.01 2.84 -1.04
C VAL A 563 -6.27 2.09 -1.50
N PRO A 564 -7.48 2.60 -1.20
CA PRO A 564 -8.72 2.01 -1.69
C PRO A 564 -8.73 2.01 -3.22
N LEU A 565 -8.89 0.84 -3.83
CA LEU A 565 -9.13 0.75 -5.27
C LEU A 565 -10.58 1.15 -5.55
N ALA A 566 -10.80 1.99 -6.56
CA ALA A 566 -12.11 2.27 -7.10
C ALA A 566 -12.24 1.63 -8.47
N TRP A 567 -13.21 0.72 -8.60
CA TRP A 567 -13.59 0.15 -9.89
C TRP A 567 -14.62 1.06 -10.57
N ALA A 568 -14.47 1.28 -11.87
CA ALA A 568 -15.41 2.06 -12.66
C ALA A 568 -16.68 1.30 -13.16
N PRO A 569 -17.14 0.18 -12.55
CA PRO A 569 -18.55 -0.22 -12.73
C PRO A 569 -19.39 -0.34 -11.45
N SER A 570 -20.68 -0.03 -11.61
CA SER A 570 -21.60 0.63 -10.68
C SER A 570 -22.15 -0.14 -9.46
N SER A 571 -21.58 -1.28 -9.06
CA SER A 571 -22.12 -2.04 -7.93
C SER A 571 -21.19 -3.14 -7.41
N GLY A 572 -20.36 -2.85 -6.40
CA GLY A 572 -19.59 -3.86 -5.66
C GLY A 572 -18.61 -3.23 -4.68
N SER A 573 -18.41 -3.88 -3.52
CA SER A 573 -17.50 -3.45 -2.43
C SER A 573 -16.09 -3.08 -2.90
N PHE A 574 -15.41 -2.18 -2.17
CA PHE A 574 -14.07 -1.62 -2.44
C PHE A 574 -12.97 -2.65 -2.80
N ASP A 575 -13.10 -3.93 -2.40
CA ASP A 575 -12.03 -4.93 -2.53
C ASP A 575 -12.16 -5.90 -3.72
N VAL A 576 -13.37 -6.06 -4.27
CA VAL A 576 -13.65 -7.08 -5.30
C VAL A 576 -14.54 -6.51 -6.38
N PHE A 577 -14.04 -6.50 -7.61
CA PHE A 577 -14.87 -6.30 -8.78
C PHE A 577 -15.62 -7.60 -9.09
N ARG A 578 -16.95 -7.53 -9.02
CA ARG A 578 -17.84 -8.58 -9.47
C ARG A 578 -18.50 -8.11 -10.75
N GLY A 579 -18.07 -8.63 -11.89
CA GLY A 579 -18.56 -8.20 -13.22
C GLY A 579 -20.01 -8.57 -13.55
N VAL A 580 -20.88 -8.79 -12.56
CA VAL A 580 -22.15 -9.52 -12.75
C VAL A 580 -23.35 -8.59 -12.98
N GLU A 581 -23.28 -7.28 -12.73
CA GLU A 581 -24.52 -6.47 -12.71
C GLU A 581 -24.53 -5.14 -13.49
N THR A 582 -23.41 -4.63 -14.04
CA THR A 582 -23.46 -3.34 -14.77
C THR A 582 -22.68 -3.22 -16.09
N LEU A 583 -21.84 -4.20 -16.44
CA LEU A 583 -21.57 -4.44 -17.85
C LEU A 583 -22.56 -5.48 -18.35
N GLN A 584 -23.58 -5.05 -19.10
CA GLN A 584 -24.08 -5.90 -20.18
C GLN A 584 -22.89 -6.10 -21.13
N ILE A 585 -22.06 -7.11 -20.86
CA ILE A 585 -20.92 -7.51 -21.69
C ILE A 585 -21.55 -7.95 -23.02
N ARG A 586 -21.55 -7.03 -23.99
CA ARG A 586 -22.28 -7.21 -25.24
C ARG A 586 -21.61 -8.35 -26.02
N LYS A 587 -22.45 -9.25 -26.52
CA LYS A 587 -22.07 -10.41 -27.30
C LYS A 587 -21.37 -10.07 -28.62
N ASP A 588 -21.45 -8.82 -29.10
CA ASP A 588 -21.17 -8.49 -30.51
C ASP A 588 -20.50 -7.12 -30.74
N SER A 589 -19.35 -6.84 -30.14
CA SER A 589 -18.51 -5.74 -30.66
C SER A 589 -17.03 -6.13 -30.65
N ASP A 590 -16.39 -6.01 -31.81
CA ASP A 590 -14.94 -6.19 -32.02
C ASP A 590 -14.05 -5.19 -31.24
N ALA A 591 -14.61 -4.47 -30.26
CA ALA A 591 -13.90 -3.57 -29.35
C ALA A 591 -13.88 -4.19 -27.94
N PRO A 592 -12.70 -4.42 -27.34
CA PRO A 592 -12.62 -4.99 -26.00
C PRO A 592 -13.28 -4.06 -24.97
N SER A 593 -14.06 -4.64 -24.06
CA SER A 593 -14.59 -3.89 -22.91
C SER A 593 -13.43 -3.62 -21.94
N ALA A 594 -13.00 -2.37 -21.83
CA ALA A 594 -11.97 -1.96 -20.88
C ALA A 594 -12.59 -1.58 -19.53
N VAL A 595 -11.99 -2.04 -18.44
CA VAL A 595 -12.30 -1.59 -17.08
C VAL A 595 -11.21 -0.61 -16.66
N ALA A 596 -11.58 0.67 -16.53
CA ALA A 596 -10.71 1.65 -15.92
C ALA A 596 -10.47 1.28 -14.45
N VAL A 597 -9.20 1.24 -14.07
CA VAL A 597 -8.75 0.97 -12.71
C VAL A 597 -8.33 2.29 -12.10
N ARG A 598 -8.98 2.67 -11.01
CA ARG A 598 -8.69 3.89 -10.27
C ARG A 598 -8.21 3.56 -8.87
N ALA A 599 -7.30 4.37 -8.35
CA ALA A 599 -6.86 4.31 -6.96
C ALA A 599 -7.30 5.59 -6.25
N THR A 600 -7.75 5.43 -5.00
CA THR A 600 -8.09 6.56 -4.14
C THR A 600 -6.85 6.99 -3.38
N VAL A 601 -6.39 8.20 -3.67
CA VAL A 601 -5.27 8.86 -3.00
C VAL A 601 -5.82 10.02 -2.18
N GLY A 602 -5.92 9.84 -0.87
CA GLY A 602 -6.59 10.83 -0.01
C GLY A 602 -8.05 11.00 -0.41
N SER A 603 -8.40 12.14 -1.00
CA SER A 603 -9.75 12.42 -1.52
C SER A 603 -9.85 12.38 -3.05
N VAL A 604 -8.75 12.13 -3.75
CA VAL A 604 -8.65 12.19 -5.21
C VAL A 604 -8.65 10.78 -5.81
N GLN A 605 -9.39 10.58 -6.88
CA GLN A 605 -9.33 9.37 -7.70
C GLN A 605 -8.26 9.55 -8.77
N VAL A 606 -7.30 8.63 -8.83
CA VAL A 606 -6.21 8.62 -9.81
C VAL A 606 -6.41 7.44 -10.75
N ASP A 607 -6.42 7.68 -12.06
CA ASP A 607 -6.39 6.60 -13.06
C ASP A 607 -5.03 5.90 -13.01
N ILE A 608 -5.03 4.59 -12.72
CA ILE A 608 -3.81 3.78 -12.61
C ILE A 608 -3.69 2.71 -13.71
N GLY A 609 -4.66 2.66 -14.62
CA GLY A 609 -4.59 1.86 -15.82
C GLY A 609 -5.94 1.36 -16.29
N GLU A 610 -5.92 0.54 -17.33
CA GLU A 610 -7.09 -0.14 -17.87
C GLU A 610 -6.80 -1.64 -17.99
N ILE A 611 -7.81 -2.44 -17.69
CA ILE A 611 -7.77 -3.89 -17.88
C ILE A 611 -8.74 -4.25 -18.99
N LEU A 612 -8.25 -4.86 -20.06
CA LEU A 612 -9.10 -5.36 -21.12
C LEU A 612 -9.79 -6.65 -20.67
N LEU A 613 -11.09 -6.76 -20.92
CA LEU A 613 -11.84 -8.00 -20.65
C LEU A 613 -11.98 -8.81 -21.93
N GLU A 614 -11.42 -10.03 -21.92
CA GLU A 614 -11.52 -11.01 -23.01
C GLU A 614 -12.47 -12.15 -22.56
N ILE A 615 -13.72 -12.09 -23.01
CA ILE A 615 -14.82 -12.92 -22.48
C ILE A 615 -15.33 -13.93 -23.52
N VAL A 616 -15.22 -15.22 -23.22
CA VAL A 616 -15.62 -16.30 -24.15
C VAL A 616 -17.06 -16.78 -23.94
N ASP A 617 -17.80 -17.00 -25.02
CA ASP A 617 -19.09 -17.73 -25.01
C ASP A 617 -18.81 -19.24 -25.05
N THR A 618 -18.94 -19.93 -23.93
CA THR A 618 -18.71 -21.39 -23.88
C THR A 618 -19.72 -22.19 -24.71
N GLY A 619 -20.83 -21.58 -25.13
CA GLY A 619 -21.76 -22.20 -26.08
C GLY A 619 -21.28 -22.19 -27.53
N SER A 620 -20.25 -21.41 -27.87
CA SER A 620 -19.72 -21.27 -29.24
C SER A 620 -18.30 -21.78 -29.42
N VAL A 621 -17.63 -22.22 -28.35
CA VAL A 621 -16.25 -22.74 -28.45
C VAL A 621 -16.20 -24.03 -29.26
N THR A 622 -15.14 -24.18 -30.04
CA THR A 622 -14.86 -25.37 -30.84
C THR A 622 -13.46 -25.87 -30.55
N SER A 623 -13.22 -27.16 -30.85
CA SER A 623 -11.86 -27.69 -30.74
C SER A 623 -10.94 -27.00 -31.76
N PRO A 624 -9.68 -26.70 -31.40
CA PRO A 624 -8.72 -26.16 -32.35
C PRO A 624 -8.63 -27.04 -33.62
N ALA A 625 -8.53 -26.39 -34.78
CA ALA A 625 -8.49 -27.09 -36.06
C ALA A 625 -7.26 -28.01 -36.18
N ALA A 626 -6.11 -27.55 -35.70
CA ALA A 626 -4.90 -28.35 -35.52
C ALA A 626 -4.77 -28.83 -34.06
N PRO A 627 -4.13 -29.98 -33.77
CA PRO A 627 -3.96 -30.47 -32.41
C PRO A 627 -3.13 -29.51 -31.55
N LEU A 628 -3.70 -28.90 -30.52
CA LEU A 628 -2.97 -28.04 -29.59
C LEU A 628 -2.23 -28.88 -28.54
N ASN A 629 -0.90 -28.84 -28.55
CA ASN A 629 -0.03 -29.52 -27.60
C ASN A 629 0.42 -28.55 -26.50
N ILE A 630 0.21 -28.89 -25.23
CA ILE A 630 0.52 -28.03 -24.08
C ILE A 630 1.56 -28.70 -23.20
N VAL A 631 2.71 -28.05 -23.00
CA VAL A 631 3.76 -28.47 -22.05
C VAL A 631 3.80 -27.48 -20.88
N ALA A 632 3.63 -27.97 -19.66
CA ALA A 632 3.63 -27.13 -18.46
C ALA A 632 4.91 -27.35 -17.63
N ILE A 633 5.78 -26.34 -17.60
CA ILE A 633 7.01 -26.26 -16.81
C ILE A 633 6.73 -25.43 -15.56
N GLY A 634 7.14 -25.92 -14.39
CA GLY A 634 6.93 -25.16 -13.15
C GLY A 634 7.79 -25.61 -11.98
N ASP A 635 7.49 -25.07 -10.81
CA ASP A 635 8.18 -25.40 -9.58
C ASP A 635 7.37 -26.34 -8.65
N SER A 636 7.59 -26.27 -7.33
CA SER A 636 6.85 -27.07 -6.34
C SER A 636 5.35 -26.82 -6.39
N THR A 637 4.93 -25.66 -6.88
CA THR A 637 3.53 -25.27 -7.03
C THR A 637 2.83 -26.09 -8.11
N MET A 638 3.54 -26.65 -9.08
CA MET A 638 2.99 -27.64 -10.01
C MET A 638 3.16 -29.09 -9.52
N SER A 639 4.03 -29.33 -8.53
CA SER A 639 4.48 -30.68 -8.18
C SER A 639 3.68 -31.36 -7.08
N GLN A 640 3.23 -30.66 -6.02
CA GLN A 640 2.33 -31.13 -4.93
C GLN A 640 2.63 -30.39 -3.60
N LEU A 641 1.61 -30.23 -2.74
CA LEU A 641 1.74 -30.01 -1.29
C LEU A 641 1.57 -31.33 -0.52
N SER A 642 2.62 -31.89 0.08
CA SER A 642 2.43 -32.98 1.04
C SER A 642 2.25 -32.40 2.45
N SER A 643 1.01 -32.19 2.87
CA SER A 643 0.72 -31.95 4.29
C SER A 643 -0.58 -32.68 4.62
N GLY A 644 -0.67 -33.29 5.80
CA GLY A 644 -1.85 -34.05 6.25
C GLY A 644 -3.10 -33.20 6.52
N ASP A 645 -3.28 -32.13 5.76
CA ASP A 645 -4.42 -31.22 5.76
C ASP A 645 -5.50 -31.76 4.77
N PRO A 646 -6.77 -31.91 5.18
CA PRO A 646 -7.83 -32.41 4.31
C PRO A 646 -8.14 -31.50 3.10
N GLU A 647 -7.71 -30.24 3.10
CA GLU A 647 -7.75 -29.35 1.93
C GLU A 647 -6.41 -29.24 1.18
N ALA A 648 -5.36 -29.94 1.65
CA ALA A 648 -4.14 -30.09 0.89
C ALA A 648 -4.39 -30.89 -0.38
N ILE A 649 -3.47 -30.67 -1.31
CA ILE A 649 -3.50 -31.28 -2.62
C ILE A 649 -2.85 -32.65 -2.52
N ASP A 650 -3.66 -33.68 -2.75
CA ASP A 650 -3.21 -35.07 -2.72
C ASP A 650 -2.69 -35.56 -4.09
N GLY A 651 -2.34 -34.65 -5.01
CA GLY A 651 -1.90 -35.02 -6.36
C GLY A 651 -1.02 -33.99 -7.09
N ASP A 652 0.10 -34.47 -7.61
CA ASP A 652 0.99 -33.76 -8.53
C ASP A 652 0.22 -33.21 -9.74
N GLY A 653 0.51 -31.96 -10.15
CA GLY A 653 -0.07 -31.36 -11.34
C GLY A 653 -1.51 -30.88 -11.21
N THR A 654 -1.97 -30.53 -10.01
CA THR A 654 -3.39 -30.19 -9.76
C THR A 654 -3.91 -29.06 -10.65
N MET A 655 -3.16 -27.96 -10.82
CA MET A 655 -3.56 -26.87 -11.74
C MET A 655 -3.81 -27.41 -13.16
N ILE A 656 -2.84 -28.13 -13.73
CA ILE A 656 -2.92 -28.57 -15.13
C ILE A 656 -3.96 -29.68 -15.34
N ASN A 657 -4.20 -30.50 -14.32
CA ASN A 657 -5.26 -31.52 -14.34
C ASN A 657 -6.64 -30.87 -14.34
N GLU A 658 -6.84 -29.80 -13.57
CA GLU A 658 -8.09 -29.05 -13.58
C GLU A 658 -8.30 -28.32 -14.92
N VAL A 659 -7.27 -27.66 -15.46
CA VAL A 659 -7.33 -27.02 -16.79
C VAL A 659 -7.72 -28.05 -17.86
N SER A 660 -7.02 -29.19 -17.89
CA SER A 660 -7.30 -30.25 -18.87
C SER A 660 -8.69 -30.85 -18.68
N ARG A 661 -9.15 -31.02 -17.44
CA ARG A 661 -10.49 -31.54 -17.13
C ARG A 661 -11.57 -30.58 -17.63
N GLN A 662 -11.42 -29.28 -17.40
CA GLN A 662 -12.37 -28.28 -17.88
C GLN A 662 -12.42 -28.24 -19.41
N LEU A 663 -11.27 -28.28 -20.09
CA LEU A 663 -11.22 -28.22 -21.55
C LEU A 663 -11.67 -29.52 -22.22
N THR A 664 -11.13 -30.65 -21.80
CA THR A 664 -11.19 -31.94 -22.53
C THR A 664 -12.05 -32.99 -21.84
N GLY A 665 -12.33 -32.82 -20.54
CA GLY A 665 -12.91 -33.87 -19.69
C GLY A 665 -11.89 -34.88 -19.16
N ILE A 666 -10.61 -34.77 -19.52
CA ILE A 666 -9.52 -35.63 -19.04
C ILE A 666 -8.75 -34.90 -17.94
N GLY A 667 -8.59 -35.54 -16.78
CA GLY A 667 -7.88 -34.95 -15.64
C GLY A 667 -8.58 -35.25 -14.33
N VAL A 668 -8.12 -34.59 -13.27
CA VAL A 668 -8.65 -34.71 -11.91
C VAL A 668 -9.08 -33.33 -11.44
N PRO A 669 -10.28 -33.18 -10.85
CA PRO A 669 -10.73 -31.87 -10.45
C PRO A 669 -9.92 -31.32 -9.28
N ALA A 670 -9.60 -30.02 -9.30
CA ALA A 670 -8.94 -29.36 -8.16
C ALA A 670 -9.87 -29.34 -6.93
N LEU A 671 -11.17 -29.18 -7.16
CA LEU A 671 -12.21 -29.20 -6.13
C LEU A 671 -12.88 -30.57 -6.02
N SER A 672 -13.24 -30.97 -4.81
CA SER A 672 -14.08 -32.15 -4.56
C SER A 672 -15.26 -31.75 -3.67
N THR A 673 -16.45 -32.24 -3.97
CA THR A 673 -17.64 -31.99 -3.14
C THR A 673 -17.42 -32.49 -1.73
N GLY A 674 -17.72 -31.67 -0.72
CA GLY A 674 -17.48 -32.04 0.66
C GLY A 674 -17.27 -30.85 1.60
N PRO A 675 -17.02 -31.13 2.89
CA PRO A 675 -16.69 -30.10 3.87
C PRO A 675 -15.38 -29.40 3.53
N SER A 676 -15.33 -28.10 3.81
CA SER A 676 -14.20 -27.23 3.53
C SER A 676 -14.12 -26.15 4.63
N GLU A 677 -12.92 -25.65 4.91
CA GLU A 677 -12.63 -24.61 5.93
C GLU A 677 -13.45 -23.33 5.68
N TRP A 678 -13.76 -23.07 4.41
CA TRP A 678 -14.45 -21.89 3.91
C TRP A 678 -15.91 -22.17 3.51
N GLY A 679 -16.51 -23.23 4.06
CA GLY A 679 -17.87 -23.68 3.74
C GLY A 679 -17.89 -24.84 2.73
N PRO A 680 -18.97 -25.63 2.67
CA PRO A 680 -19.02 -26.84 1.85
C PRO A 680 -18.89 -26.53 0.36
N VAL A 681 -18.04 -27.30 -0.34
CA VAL A 681 -17.98 -27.29 -1.82
C VAL A 681 -19.16 -28.11 -2.34
N VAL A 682 -20.01 -27.50 -3.15
CA VAL A 682 -21.16 -28.15 -3.78
C VAL A 682 -20.88 -28.45 -5.25
N ALA A 683 -21.68 -29.33 -5.86
CA ALA A 683 -21.48 -29.73 -7.25
C ALA A 683 -21.53 -28.55 -8.24
N GLY A 684 -22.28 -27.49 -7.92
CA GLY A 684 -22.35 -26.27 -8.73
C GLY A 684 -21.06 -25.42 -8.72
N ASP A 685 -20.17 -25.64 -7.76
CA ASP A 685 -18.88 -24.92 -7.69
C ASP A 685 -17.82 -25.54 -8.62
N ILE A 686 -18.04 -26.78 -9.09
CA ILE A 686 -17.13 -27.48 -9.98
C ILE A 686 -17.56 -27.22 -11.43
N ARG A 687 -16.73 -26.50 -12.19
CA ARG A 687 -17.05 -26.18 -13.58
C ARG A 687 -17.21 -27.44 -14.44
N PRO A 688 -18.22 -27.53 -15.32
CA PRO A 688 -18.39 -28.70 -16.18
C PRO A 688 -17.26 -28.79 -17.24
N ALA A 689 -17.04 -29.99 -17.77
CA ALA A 689 -16.12 -30.21 -18.87
C ALA A 689 -16.74 -29.80 -20.22
N LEU A 690 -15.95 -29.20 -21.10
CA LEU A 690 -16.36 -28.75 -22.44
C LEU A 690 -16.20 -29.82 -23.52
N GLY A 691 -15.35 -30.83 -23.28
CA GLY A 691 -15.19 -31.99 -24.19
C GLY A 691 -14.45 -31.67 -25.49
N LEU A 692 -13.52 -30.71 -25.48
CA LEU A 692 -12.70 -30.33 -26.62
C LEU A 692 -11.65 -31.42 -26.93
N GLY A 693 -11.69 -31.99 -28.13
CA GLY A 693 -10.96 -33.22 -28.47
C GLY A 693 -9.54 -33.04 -29.02
N ASN A 694 -9.20 -31.87 -29.58
CA ASN A 694 -7.90 -31.58 -30.20
C ASN A 694 -6.93 -30.84 -29.26
N ILE A 695 -7.01 -31.07 -27.95
CA ILE A 695 -6.13 -30.46 -26.96
C ILE A 695 -5.39 -31.57 -26.20
N HIS A 696 -4.06 -31.50 -26.18
CA HIS A 696 -3.20 -32.57 -25.67
C HIS A 696 -2.17 -32.01 -24.70
N PHE A 697 -2.25 -32.44 -23.44
CA PHE A 697 -1.27 -32.09 -22.43
C PHE A 697 -0.11 -33.08 -22.45
N ARG A 698 1.12 -32.56 -22.47
CA ARG A 698 2.36 -33.31 -22.63
C ARG A 698 3.25 -33.12 -21.41
N GLY A 699 3.59 -34.23 -20.76
CA GLY A 699 4.44 -34.25 -19.57
C GLY A 699 4.80 -35.67 -19.17
N THR A 700 5.85 -35.82 -18.39
CA THR A 700 6.39 -37.11 -17.94
C THR A 700 6.27 -37.29 -16.43
N ARG A 701 5.93 -36.22 -15.69
CA ARG A 701 5.84 -36.23 -14.22
C ARG A 701 4.42 -36.11 -13.69
N GLY A 702 4.25 -36.58 -12.47
CA GLY A 702 3.02 -36.55 -11.71
C GLY A 702 2.35 -37.91 -11.64
N THR A 703 1.51 -38.12 -10.62
CA THR A 703 0.76 -39.37 -10.41
C THR A 703 -0.62 -39.33 -11.06
N ALA A 704 -1.20 -38.13 -11.26
CA ALA A 704 -2.49 -37.92 -11.90
C ALA A 704 -2.51 -38.28 -13.40
N THR A 705 -3.71 -38.35 -14.00
CA THR A 705 -3.90 -38.73 -15.42
C THR A 705 -3.17 -37.78 -16.37
N VAL A 706 -3.27 -36.47 -16.11
CA VAL A 706 -2.54 -35.47 -16.89
C VAL A 706 -1.21 -35.20 -16.22
N LYS A 707 -0.13 -35.31 -17.00
CA LYS A 707 1.25 -35.15 -16.53
C LYS A 707 1.75 -33.72 -16.77
N HIS A 708 2.79 -33.32 -16.06
CA HIS A 708 3.43 -32.01 -16.14
C HIS A 708 4.95 -32.13 -16.04
N GLU A 709 5.67 -31.01 -16.06
CA GLU A 709 7.11 -30.95 -15.82
C GLU A 709 7.53 -30.09 -14.62
N GLY A 710 6.56 -29.66 -13.80
CA GLY A 710 6.78 -29.05 -12.48
C GLY A 710 7.71 -29.83 -11.51
N ARG A 711 8.63 -29.11 -10.84
CA ARG A 711 9.64 -29.71 -9.94
C ARG A 711 9.83 -28.92 -8.65
N GLY A 712 9.74 -29.60 -7.52
CA GLY A 712 9.93 -28.97 -6.21
C GLY A 712 11.31 -28.36 -6.03
N GLY A 713 11.38 -27.10 -5.59
CA GLY A 713 12.64 -26.37 -5.35
C GLY A 713 13.38 -25.90 -6.60
N TRP A 714 12.88 -26.20 -7.80
CA TRP A 714 13.53 -25.79 -9.05
C TRP A 714 13.25 -24.33 -9.39
N LYS A 715 14.24 -23.72 -10.05
CA LYS A 715 14.28 -22.34 -10.53
C LYS A 715 14.44 -22.35 -12.06
N PRO A 716 14.21 -21.24 -12.80
CA PRO A 716 14.51 -21.17 -14.23
C PRO A 716 15.93 -21.63 -14.58
N LEU A 717 16.93 -21.20 -13.81
CA LEU A 717 18.32 -21.64 -14.00
C LEU A 717 18.49 -23.17 -13.88
N SER A 718 17.71 -23.82 -13.02
CA SER A 718 17.75 -25.28 -12.84
C SER A 718 17.37 -26.03 -14.12
N TYR A 719 16.49 -25.47 -14.94
CA TYR A 719 16.09 -26.05 -16.23
C TYR A 719 17.13 -25.82 -17.33
N LEU A 720 17.89 -24.72 -17.26
CA LEU A 720 18.98 -24.44 -18.21
C LEU A 720 20.17 -25.38 -18.03
N GLU A 721 20.47 -25.75 -16.78
CA GLU A 721 21.68 -26.48 -16.40
C GLU A 721 21.46 -27.98 -16.17
N ARG A 722 22.58 -28.72 -16.12
CA ARG A 722 22.59 -30.10 -15.62
C ARG A 722 22.44 -30.07 -14.10
N THR A 723 21.22 -30.15 -13.62
CA THR A 723 20.93 -30.26 -12.19
C THR A 723 20.83 -31.73 -11.79
N ASP A 724 21.97 -32.41 -11.66
CA ASP A 724 22.04 -33.63 -10.84
C ASP A 724 22.27 -33.34 -9.35
N ALA A 725 22.41 -32.05 -8.94
CA ALA A 725 22.95 -31.72 -7.62
C ALA A 725 22.20 -30.71 -6.71
N VAL A 726 21.07 -30.05 -7.08
CA VAL A 726 20.56 -28.93 -6.22
C VAL A 726 19.05 -28.89 -5.97
N GLY A 727 18.29 -29.93 -6.35
CA GLY A 727 16.83 -29.90 -6.30
C GLY A 727 16.14 -30.85 -5.32
N GLY A 728 16.81 -31.45 -4.33
CA GLY A 728 16.19 -32.26 -3.26
C GLY A 728 15.41 -33.55 -3.64
N ASP A 729 14.94 -33.70 -4.89
CA ASP A 729 14.10 -34.81 -5.35
C ASP A 729 14.87 -35.92 -6.08
N GLY A 730 16.16 -35.69 -6.38
CA GLY A 730 17.06 -36.66 -7.04
C GLY A 730 16.70 -36.98 -8.49
N LYS A 731 15.86 -36.18 -9.16
CA LYS A 731 15.35 -36.48 -10.52
C LYS A 731 16.08 -35.68 -11.61
N SER A 732 16.37 -36.32 -12.74
CA SER A 732 17.08 -35.74 -13.89
C SER A 732 16.27 -34.67 -14.62
N ASN A 733 16.94 -33.63 -15.11
CA ASN A 733 16.35 -32.62 -16.00
C ASN A 733 15.93 -33.26 -17.34
N ALA A 734 14.63 -33.34 -17.61
CA ALA A 734 14.10 -34.00 -18.83
C ALA A 734 14.37 -33.20 -20.11
N PHE A 735 14.67 -31.90 -19.97
CA PHE A 735 15.01 -31.00 -21.07
C PHE A 735 16.52 -30.89 -21.29
N TRP A 736 17.33 -31.56 -20.47
CA TRP A 736 18.78 -31.49 -20.60
C TRP A 736 19.25 -32.45 -21.68
N ASP A 737 19.70 -31.89 -22.80
CA ASP A 737 20.24 -32.67 -23.91
C ASP A 737 21.76 -32.87 -23.72
N PRO A 738 22.23 -34.10 -23.41
CA PRO A 738 23.65 -34.39 -23.27
C PRO A 738 24.46 -34.08 -24.53
N ALA A 739 23.85 -34.22 -25.71
CA ALA A 739 24.48 -34.04 -27.00
C ALA A 739 24.54 -32.57 -27.44
N LEU A 740 23.71 -31.70 -26.85
CA LEU A 740 23.69 -30.28 -27.17
C LEU A 740 25.00 -29.60 -26.74
N THR A 741 25.62 -28.84 -27.64
CA THR A 741 26.77 -27.98 -27.29
C THR A 741 26.30 -26.94 -26.27
N PRO A 742 27.02 -26.76 -25.14
CA PRO A 742 26.70 -25.71 -24.17
C PRO A 742 26.55 -24.34 -24.83
N TRP A 743 25.56 -23.58 -24.39
CA TRP A 743 25.32 -22.19 -24.81
C TRP A 743 25.06 -21.30 -23.58
N GLY A 744 24.96 -19.98 -23.80
CA GLY A 744 24.78 -18.98 -22.74
C GLY A 744 26.01 -18.10 -22.52
N PRO A 745 26.01 -17.26 -21.46
CA PRO A 745 27.16 -16.45 -21.06
C PRO A 745 28.43 -17.29 -20.86
N GLU A 746 29.60 -16.68 -21.02
CA GLU A 746 30.89 -17.36 -20.84
C GLU A 746 30.97 -18.08 -19.49
N GLY A 747 31.35 -19.36 -19.50
CA GLY A 747 31.43 -20.20 -18.31
C GLY A 747 30.13 -20.93 -17.93
N THR A 748 29.03 -20.72 -18.65
CA THR A 748 27.78 -21.47 -18.44
C THR A 748 27.75 -22.80 -19.21
N ALA A 749 27.03 -23.78 -18.67
CA ALA A 749 26.90 -25.12 -19.25
C ALA A 749 25.45 -25.39 -19.70
N TRP A 750 24.75 -24.38 -20.23
CA TRP A 750 23.33 -24.52 -20.51
C TRP A 750 23.08 -25.47 -21.69
N LYS A 751 22.17 -26.41 -21.48
CA LYS A 751 21.83 -27.47 -22.45
C LYS A 751 20.35 -27.80 -22.45
N PHE A 752 19.51 -26.82 -22.14
CA PHE A 752 18.07 -26.94 -22.28
C PHE A 752 17.67 -27.12 -23.75
N SER A 753 16.79 -28.09 -24.02
CA SER A 753 16.21 -28.36 -25.33
C SER A 753 14.78 -28.88 -25.18
N MET A 754 13.82 -28.15 -25.75
CA MET A 754 12.43 -28.59 -25.88
C MET A 754 12.32 -29.70 -26.92
N LYS A 755 13.09 -29.60 -28.01
CA LYS A 755 13.11 -30.60 -29.07
C LYS A 755 13.54 -31.97 -28.58
N TYR A 756 14.64 -32.02 -27.83
CA TYR A 756 15.09 -33.26 -27.18
C TYR A 756 13.98 -33.87 -26.31
N PHE A 757 13.29 -33.05 -25.50
CA PHE A 757 12.21 -33.51 -24.65
C PHE A 757 11.03 -34.09 -25.44
N ILE A 758 10.58 -33.42 -26.51
CA ILE A 758 9.48 -33.89 -27.35
C ILE A 758 9.84 -35.18 -28.10
N GLU A 759 11.00 -35.21 -28.75
CA GLU A 759 11.45 -36.34 -29.57
C GLU A 759 11.71 -37.59 -28.70
N ASN A 760 12.38 -37.43 -27.55
CA ASN A 760 12.68 -38.54 -26.66
C ASN A 760 11.43 -39.17 -26.02
N ASN A 761 10.30 -38.46 -26.02
CA ASN A 761 9.01 -38.97 -25.55
C ASN A 761 8.06 -39.37 -26.70
N GLY A 762 8.49 -39.25 -27.97
CA GLY A 762 7.71 -39.66 -29.13
C GLY A 762 6.43 -38.85 -29.35
N TRP A 763 6.48 -37.54 -29.06
CA TRP A 763 5.33 -36.64 -29.18
C TRP A 763 5.37 -35.75 -30.42
N ASP A 764 6.28 -35.98 -31.36
CA ASP A 764 6.30 -35.32 -32.65
C ASP A 764 5.25 -35.89 -33.62
N VAL A 765 4.84 -35.10 -34.61
CA VAL A 765 3.83 -35.51 -35.61
C VAL A 765 4.27 -36.71 -36.47
N GLY A 766 5.58 -37.01 -36.53
CA GLY A 766 6.12 -38.21 -37.17
C GLY A 766 5.90 -39.49 -36.38
N THR A 767 5.67 -39.38 -35.07
CA THR A 767 5.45 -40.51 -34.16
C THR A 767 3.97 -40.69 -33.81
N VAL A 768 3.22 -39.60 -33.65
CA VAL A 768 1.79 -39.62 -33.30
C VAL A 768 1.03 -38.53 -34.06
N ILE A 769 -0.17 -38.85 -34.58
CA ILE A 769 -0.97 -37.93 -35.42
C ILE A 769 -1.28 -36.61 -34.70
N SER A 770 -1.49 -36.65 -33.38
CA SER A 770 -1.72 -35.47 -32.53
C SER A 770 -0.43 -34.74 -32.10
N GLY A 771 0.72 -35.11 -32.68
CA GLY A 771 2.03 -34.69 -32.20
C GLY A 771 2.36 -33.24 -32.51
N VAL A 772 3.46 -32.77 -31.93
CA VAL A 772 4.03 -31.45 -32.15
C VAL A 772 4.59 -31.36 -33.57
N GLU A 773 4.20 -30.31 -34.28
CA GLU A 773 4.67 -30.01 -35.62
C GLU A 773 6.15 -29.61 -35.62
N SER A 774 6.83 -29.77 -36.75
CA SER A 774 8.28 -29.55 -36.84
C SER A 774 8.72 -28.11 -36.56
N ASP A 775 7.83 -27.13 -36.79
CA ASP A 775 8.03 -25.72 -36.43
C ASP A 775 7.35 -25.35 -35.10
N GLY A 776 6.55 -26.25 -34.52
CA GLY A 776 5.82 -26.04 -33.28
C GLY A 776 4.60 -25.13 -33.41
N GLY A 777 4.03 -24.93 -34.60
CA GLY A 777 2.84 -24.08 -34.80
C GLY A 777 1.61 -24.49 -33.98
N ASN A 778 1.65 -25.71 -33.43
CA ASN A 778 0.64 -26.28 -32.57
C ASN A 778 1.11 -26.54 -31.13
N LEU A 779 2.23 -25.93 -30.71
CA LEU A 779 2.83 -26.08 -29.37
C LEU A 779 2.65 -24.81 -28.52
N LEU A 780 2.06 -24.99 -27.34
CA LEU A 780 2.04 -24.02 -26.26
C LEU A 780 2.93 -24.50 -25.10
N VAL A 781 3.92 -23.69 -24.71
CA VAL A 781 4.76 -23.95 -23.53
C VAL A 781 4.38 -22.98 -22.43
N MET A 782 3.93 -23.49 -21.29
CA MET A 782 3.62 -22.69 -20.11
C MET A 782 4.75 -22.77 -19.10
N ILE A 783 5.26 -21.61 -18.65
CA ILE A 783 6.32 -21.47 -17.65
C ILE A 783 5.73 -20.80 -16.40
N ALA A 784 5.52 -21.56 -15.33
CA ALA A 784 5.12 -21.03 -14.02
C ALA A 784 6.24 -21.23 -12.99
N LEU A 785 7.20 -20.30 -13.00
CA LEU A 785 8.39 -20.30 -12.15
C LEU A 785 8.55 -18.94 -11.48
N GLY A 786 9.32 -18.87 -10.38
CA GLY A 786 9.74 -17.61 -9.76
C GLY A 786 9.66 -17.59 -8.24
N TRP A 787 8.81 -18.42 -7.62
CA TRP A 787 8.71 -18.48 -6.16
C TRP A 787 9.99 -18.97 -5.48
N ASN A 788 10.68 -19.94 -6.09
CA ASN A 788 11.96 -20.42 -5.58
C ASN A 788 13.12 -19.44 -5.80
N ASP A 789 13.06 -18.63 -6.84
CA ASP A 789 14.02 -17.55 -7.10
C ASP A 789 13.88 -16.48 -6.02
N TRP A 790 12.65 -16.02 -5.77
CA TRP A 790 12.35 -15.07 -4.71
C TRP A 790 12.76 -15.62 -3.34
N ALA A 791 12.39 -16.87 -3.03
CA ALA A 791 12.74 -17.51 -1.76
C ALA A 791 14.26 -17.65 -1.56
N ALA A 792 15.03 -17.69 -2.65
CA ALA A 792 16.48 -17.73 -2.62
C ALA A 792 17.16 -16.36 -2.75
N GLY A 793 16.39 -15.27 -2.82
CA GLY A 793 16.91 -13.90 -2.96
C GLY A 793 17.57 -13.63 -4.31
N VAL A 794 17.15 -14.31 -5.37
CA VAL A 794 17.59 -14.02 -6.73
C VAL A 794 17.03 -12.67 -7.16
N ASP A 795 17.80 -11.90 -7.92
CA ASP A 795 17.34 -10.63 -8.48
C ASP A 795 16.24 -10.88 -9.55
N PRO A 796 15.13 -10.12 -9.57
CA PRO A 796 14.06 -10.29 -10.54
C PRO A 796 14.53 -10.19 -12.00
N THR A 797 15.46 -9.30 -12.32
CA THR A 797 16.01 -9.14 -13.68
C THR A 797 16.86 -10.35 -14.07
N ALA A 798 17.65 -10.88 -13.13
CA ALA A 798 18.41 -12.10 -13.36
C ALA A 798 17.48 -13.30 -13.62
N SER A 799 16.43 -13.47 -12.80
CA SER A 799 15.42 -14.52 -13.00
C SER A 799 14.73 -14.39 -14.36
N ALA A 800 14.34 -13.17 -14.74
CA ALA A 800 13.74 -12.89 -16.05
C ALA A 800 14.71 -13.20 -17.20
N GLY A 801 16.01 -12.96 -17.02
CA GLY A 801 17.05 -13.32 -17.98
C GLY A 801 17.15 -14.84 -18.21
N TYR A 802 16.98 -15.65 -17.16
CA TYR A 802 16.93 -17.11 -17.29
C TYR A 802 15.66 -17.58 -18.00
N VAL A 803 14.50 -17.01 -17.67
CA VAL A 803 13.24 -17.30 -18.38
C VAL A 803 13.37 -16.91 -19.86
N ALA A 804 13.92 -15.74 -20.16
CA ALA A 804 14.20 -15.28 -21.52
C ALA A 804 15.09 -16.27 -22.30
N ALA A 805 16.15 -16.78 -21.68
CA ALA A 805 17.01 -17.78 -22.30
C ALA A 805 16.25 -19.09 -22.63
N MET A 806 15.37 -19.54 -21.73
CA MET A 806 14.50 -20.70 -22.02
C MET A 806 13.57 -20.43 -23.20
N MET A 807 12.91 -19.26 -23.23
CA MET A 807 12.01 -18.86 -24.31
C MET A 807 12.71 -18.79 -25.66
N ASP A 808 13.86 -18.09 -25.72
CA ASP A 808 14.65 -17.94 -26.94
C ASP A 808 15.10 -19.30 -27.46
N ARG A 809 15.46 -20.22 -26.56
CA ARG A 809 15.85 -21.57 -26.96
C ARG A 809 14.69 -22.39 -27.50
N ILE A 810 13.50 -22.30 -26.90
CA ILE A 810 12.28 -22.93 -27.43
C ILE A 810 12.02 -22.40 -28.84
N HIS A 811 12.07 -21.08 -29.04
CA HIS A 811 11.77 -20.46 -30.33
C HIS A 811 12.80 -20.80 -31.42
N VAL A 812 14.08 -20.95 -31.06
CA VAL A 812 15.11 -21.43 -32.01
C VAL A 812 14.81 -22.86 -32.48
N GLU A 813 14.29 -23.71 -31.60
CA GLU A 813 13.99 -25.11 -31.92
C GLU A 813 12.62 -25.30 -32.60
N TYR A 814 11.66 -24.45 -32.22
CA TYR A 814 10.27 -24.44 -32.67
C TYR A 814 9.82 -22.98 -32.94
N PRO A 815 10.11 -22.45 -34.15
CA PRO A 815 9.88 -21.03 -34.48
C PRO A 815 8.43 -20.54 -34.42
N ALA A 816 7.45 -21.45 -34.49
CA ALA A 816 6.03 -21.12 -34.42
C ALA A 816 5.40 -21.47 -33.05
N ALA A 817 6.19 -21.95 -32.08
CA ALA A 817 5.68 -22.25 -30.74
C ALA A 817 5.30 -20.97 -29.98
N THR A 818 4.19 -21.04 -29.25
CA THR A 818 3.75 -20.00 -28.33
C THR A 818 4.27 -20.28 -26.93
N VAL A 819 4.77 -19.27 -26.22
CA VAL A 819 5.25 -19.42 -24.84
C VAL A 819 4.49 -18.50 -23.89
N TRP A 820 3.92 -19.07 -22.83
CA TRP A 820 3.26 -18.30 -21.76
C TRP A 820 4.12 -18.28 -20.52
N VAL A 821 4.42 -17.09 -20.00
CA VAL A 821 5.02 -16.90 -18.67
C VAL A 821 3.92 -16.51 -17.70
N VAL A 822 3.67 -17.37 -16.71
CA VAL A 822 2.58 -17.18 -15.75
C VAL A 822 3.10 -16.38 -14.55
N GLY A 823 2.44 -15.26 -14.26
CA GLY A 823 2.79 -14.39 -13.14
C GLY A 823 2.56 -15.03 -11.77
N LEU A 824 3.28 -14.56 -10.75
CA LEU A 824 3.11 -15.01 -9.37
C LEU A 824 1.77 -14.49 -8.80
N TRP A 825 1.18 -15.22 -7.86
CA TRP A 825 -0.07 -14.86 -7.20
C TRP A 825 0.13 -13.99 -5.95
N ALA A 826 -0.91 -13.27 -5.56
CA ALA A 826 -0.89 -12.41 -4.39
C ALA A 826 -0.87 -13.21 -3.07
N PRO A 827 -0.25 -12.66 -2.00
CA PRO A 827 -0.22 -13.28 -0.68
C PRO A 827 -1.45 -12.93 0.19
N PRO A 828 -1.81 -13.78 1.18
CA PRO A 828 -2.91 -13.54 2.13
C PRO A 828 -2.58 -12.42 3.12
N GLU A 829 -3.59 -11.94 3.86
CA GLU A 829 -3.46 -10.77 4.75
C GLU A 829 -2.57 -11.08 5.96
N GLY A 830 -2.71 -12.28 6.50
CA GLY A 830 -1.87 -12.81 7.57
C GLY A 830 -0.86 -13.84 7.04
N ILE A 831 0.43 -13.53 7.08
CA ILE A 831 1.49 -14.39 6.55
C ILE A 831 2.38 -14.94 7.66
N PHE A 832 2.55 -16.25 7.65
CA PHE A 832 3.45 -16.97 8.54
C PHE A 832 4.27 -18.00 7.74
N LYS A 833 5.56 -17.74 7.45
CA LYS A 833 6.41 -18.80 6.88
C LYS A 833 7.29 -19.39 7.98
N GLY A 834 6.81 -20.48 8.58
CA GLY A 834 7.60 -21.31 9.47
C GLY A 834 8.53 -22.22 8.66
N ASN A 835 9.83 -21.97 8.67
CA ASN A 835 10.77 -22.93 8.09
C ASN A 835 10.96 -24.11 9.08
N THR A 836 10.66 -25.33 8.65
CA THR A 836 10.53 -26.54 9.48
C THR A 836 11.84 -27.09 10.07
N SER A 837 12.94 -26.35 10.06
CA SER A 837 14.23 -26.82 10.59
C SER A 837 15.00 -25.82 11.46
N SER A 838 14.45 -24.66 11.80
CA SER A 838 15.09 -23.77 12.79
C SER A 838 14.07 -22.95 13.56
N VAL A 839 14.44 -22.61 14.79
CA VAL A 839 13.64 -22.00 15.86
C VAL A 839 13.20 -20.55 15.55
N VAL A 840 13.14 -20.14 14.28
CA VAL A 840 12.86 -18.76 13.84
C VAL A 840 11.67 -18.77 12.87
N GLN A 841 10.50 -18.39 13.39
CA GLN A 841 9.31 -18.11 12.59
C GLN A 841 9.46 -16.71 11.99
N ARG A 842 9.38 -16.58 10.65
CA ARG A 842 9.49 -15.29 9.96
C ARG A 842 8.09 -14.77 9.60
N TRP A 843 7.82 -13.53 10.01
CA TRP A 843 6.63 -12.77 9.61
C TRP A 843 6.97 -11.94 8.38
N TYR A 844 6.10 -11.99 7.38
CA TYR A 844 6.17 -11.11 6.22
C TYR A 844 4.91 -10.25 6.20
N CYS A 845 4.99 -8.99 5.74
CA CYS A 845 3.77 -8.25 5.46
C CYS A 845 3.31 -8.53 4.02
N ALA A 846 2.00 -8.56 3.80
CA ALA A 846 1.40 -8.81 2.49
C ALA A 846 1.90 -7.82 1.43
N ALA A 847 2.08 -6.55 1.83
CA ALA A 847 2.67 -5.53 0.98
C ALA A 847 4.07 -5.92 0.50
N ASP A 848 4.99 -6.27 1.41
CA ASP A 848 6.38 -6.60 1.06
C ASP A 848 6.47 -7.81 0.12
N VAL A 849 5.67 -8.85 0.37
CA VAL A 849 5.62 -10.02 -0.52
C VAL A 849 5.04 -9.63 -1.87
N PHE A 850 4.00 -8.80 -1.91
CA PHE A 850 3.47 -8.28 -3.16
C PHE A 850 4.52 -7.46 -3.92
N ARG A 851 5.22 -6.52 -3.26
CA ARG A 851 6.25 -5.70 -3.91
C ARG A 851 7.38 -6.56 -4.46
N THR A 852 7.99 -7.38 -3.60
CA THR A 852 9.26 -8.05 -3.87
C THR A 852 9.13 -9.37 -4.63
N ALA A 853 8.00 -10.08 -4.49
CA ALA A 853 7.74 -11.29 -5.24
C ALA A 853 6.84 -10.98 -6.45
N VAL A 854 5.62 -10.53 -6.20
CA VAL A 854 4.57 -10.50 -7.23
C VAL A 854 4.82 -9.41 -8.27
N ARG A 855 4.98 -8.18 -7.83
CA ARG A 855 5.17 -7.02 -8.70
C ARG A 855 6.53 -7.06 -9.40
N ASP A 856 7.63 -7.17 -8.65
CA ASP A 856 8.96 -7.01 -9.22
C ASP A 856 9.30 -8.12 -10.21
N TYR A 857 8.99 -9.38 -9.88
CA TYR A 857 9.13 -10.48 -10.84
C TYR A 857 8.12 -10.37 -11.98
N GLY A 858 6.86 -10.00 -11.69
CA GLY A 858 5.84 -9.84 -12.72
C GLY A 858 6.18 -8.75 -13.75
N LEU A 859 6.72 -7.61 -13.33
CA LEU A 859 7.19 -6.56 -14.22
C LEU A 859 8.42 -7.01 -15.03
N ALA A 860 9.37 -7.70 -14.41
CA ALA A 860 10.54 -8.21 -15.10
C ALA A 860 10.17 -9.30 -16.14
N TYR A 861 9.27 -10.21 -15.79
CA TYR A 861 8.76 -11.26 -16.69
C TYR A 861 7.93 -10.68 -17.82
N ARG A 862 7.05 -9.72 -17.52
CA ARG A 862 6.29 -8.99 -18.56
C ARG A 862 7.22 -8.31 -19.55
N LYS A 863 8.26 -7.62 -19.05
CA LYS A 863 9.21 -6.93 -19.92
C LYS A 863 9.87 -7.88 -20.91
N VAL A 864 10.35 -9.05 -20.46
CA VAL A 864 10.96 -10.01 -21.39
C VAL A 864 9.96 -10.67 -22.33
N CYS A 865 8.68 -10.80 -21.96
CA CYS A 865 7.63 -11.27 -22.88
C CYS A 865 7.29 -10.20 -23.92
N ASP A 866 7.15 -8.94 -23.52
CA ASP A 866 6.82 -7.82 -24.42
C ASP A 866 7.90 -7.60 -25.51
N ASP A 867 9.15 -8.02 -25.23
CA ASP A 867 10.26 -8.00 -26.20
C ASP A 867 10.19 -9.16 -27.23
N ARG A 868 9.19 -10.06 -27.16
CA ARG A 868 9.06 -11.29 -27.97
C ARG A 868 7.63 -11.48 -28.48
N ASP A 869 7.43 -11.52 -29.79
CA ASP A 869 6.12 -11.70 -30.43
C ASP A 869 5.50 -13.09 -30.26
N TYR A 870 6.32 -14.10 -29.94
CA TYR A 870 5.90 -15.47 -29.66
C TYR A 870 5.64 -15.74 -28.17
N ALA A 871 5.75 -14.73 -27.29
CA ALA A 871 5.58 -14.88 -25.85
C ALA A 871 4.47 -14.01 -25.27
N GLU A 872 3.77 -14.50 -24.25
CA GLU A 872 2.73 -13.77 -23.54
C GLU A 872 2.91 -13.88 -22.03
N PHE A 873 2.78 -12.76 -21.31
CA PHE A 873 2.76 -12.75 -19.85
C PHE A 873 1.33 -12.85 -19.32
N ILE A 874 1.01 -13.98 -18.70
CA ILE A 874 -0.33 -14.26 -18.16
C ILE A 874 -0.34 -13.92 -16.67
N GLN A 875 -0.85 -12.73 -16.31
CA GLN A 875 -0.95 -12.31 -14.91
C GLN A 875 -2.19 -12.91 -14.25
N VAL A 876 -2.01 -13.75 -13.23
CA VAL A 876 -3.15 -14.42 -12.55
C VAL A 876 -3.51 -13.83 -11.19
N SER A 877 -2.63 -13.05 -10.55
CA SER A 877 -2.85 -12.54 -9.18
C SER A 877 -4.18 -11.82 -8.97
N HIS A 878 -4.65 -11.10 -10.00
CA HIS A 878 -5.86 -10.30 -9.94
C HIS A 878 -7.14 -11.14 -9.98
N GLN A 879 -7.11 -12.38 -10.47
CA GLN A 879 -8.29 -13.26 -10.53
C GLN A 879 -8.31 -14.28 -9.38
N MET A 880 -7.44 -14.09 -8.38
CA MET A 880 -7.25 -14.99 -7.26
C MET A 880 -7.50 -14.24 -5.98
N ASP A 881 -8.32 -14.82 -5.10
CA ASP A 881 -8.50 -14.26 -3.77
C ASP A 881 -7.44 -14.83 -2.82
N PRO A 882 -6.43 -14.04 -2.43
CA PRO A 882 -5.37 -14.56 -1.60
C PRO A 882 -5.88 -15.10 -0.25
N ASP A 883 -6.97 -14.60 0.33
CA ASP A 883 -7.42 -15.09 1.63
C ASP A 883 -8.14 -16.44 1.57
N TYR A 884 -8.70 -16.81 0.42
CA TYR A 884 -9.29 -18.14 0.17
C TYR A 884 -8.32 -19.11 -0.48
N CYS A 885 -7.22 -18.60 -1.06
CA CYS A 885 -6.19 -19.42 -1.70
C CYS A 885 -5.34 -20.21 -0.72
N PHE A 886 -5.20 -19.79 0.54
CA PHE A 886 -4.27 -20.39 1.51
C PHE A 886 -4.95 -20.90 2.79
N SER A 887 -4.33 -21.91 3.40
CA SER A 887 -4.71 -22.43 4.73
C SER A 887 -4.48 -21.39 5.81
N ARG A 888 -5.40 -21.19 6.76
CA ARG A 888 -5.07 -20.47 8.00
C ARG A 888 -4.61 -21.47 9.05
N ALA A 889 -3.39 -21.30 9.56
CA ALA A 889 -2.90 -22.06 10.70
C ALA A 889 -3.24 -21.32 11.99
N SER A 890 -4.01 -21.96 12.87
CA SER A 890 -4.12 -21.57 14.27
C SER A 890 -2.85 -22.03 14.99
N MET A 891 -2.00 -21.10 15.42
CA MET A 891 -0.92 -21.43 16.33
C MET A 891 -1.46 -21.63 17.75
N ALA A 892 -1.06 -22.73 18.41
CA ALA A 892 -1.26 -22.89 19.84
C ALA A 892 -0.61 -21.70 20.58
N PRO A 893 -1.25 -21.16 21.64
CA PRO A 893 -0.79 -19.97 22.33
C PRO A 893 0.51 -20.27 23.08
N ASN A 894 1.66 -20.12 22.41
CA ASN A 894 2.93 -20.10 23.12
C ASN A 894 3.22 -18.67 23.61
N ARG A 895 2.59 -18.39 24.76
CA ARG A 895 3.13 -17.70 25.95
C ARG A 895 3.40 -16.19 25.94
N VAL A 896 2.77 -15.38 25.10
CA VAL A 896 2.80 -13.90 25.28
C VAL A 896 1.43 -13.23 25.37
N THR A 897 0.34 -13.90 25.02
CA THR A 897 -1.00 -13.46 25.39
C THR A 897 -1.44 -14.20 26.64
N THR A 898 -1.70 -13.47 27.73
CA THR A 898 -2.40 -14.01 28.90
C THR A 898 -3.86 -14.37 28.60
N ASP A 899 -4.32 -14.14 27.37
CA ASP A 899 -5.59 -14.65 26.88
C ASP A 899 -5.35 -15.94 26.10
N ALA A 900 -5.69 -17.07 26.71
CA ALA A 900 -5.49 -18.41 26.18
C ALA A 900 -6.47 -18.77 25.03
N SER A 901 -7.22 -17.80 24.49
CA SER A 901 -8.29 -18.02 23.51
C SER A 901 -8.18 -17.25 22.19
N LEU A 902 -7.20 -16.36 22.00
CA LEU A 902 -7.01 -15.66 20.72
C LEU A 902 -5.81 -16.23 19.97
N ALA A 903 -6.04 -17.30 19.22
CA ALA A 903 -5.09 -17.74 18.20
C ALA A 903 -5.00 -16.64 17.12
N ILE A 904 -3.79 -16.15 16.84
CA ILE A 904 -3.56 -15.33 15.65
C ILE A 904 -3.58 -16.30 14.46
N GLU A 905 -4.55 -16.14 13.57
CA GLU A 905 -4.65 -16.89 12.33
C GLU A 905 -3.71 -16.30 11.28
N GLY A 906 -2.83 -17.13 10.71
CA GLY A 906 -1.95 -16.74 9.59
C GLY A 906 -1.66 -17.94 8.70
N ALA A 907 -1.37 -17.68 7.41
CA ALA A 907 -1.09 -18.77 6.48
C ALA A 907 0.30 -19.35 6.68
N GLY A 908 0.38 -20.67 6.93
CA GLY A 908 1.64 -21.40 7.17
C GLY A 908 2.54 -21.56 5.95
N ASP A 909 1.94 -21.42 4.78
CA ASP A 909 2.58 -21.43 3.47
C ASP A 909 1.88 -20.38 2.60
N ILE A 910 2.68 -19.56 1.91
CA ILE A 910 2.23 -18.47 1.01
C ILE A 910 2.60 -18.76 -0.44
N VAL A 911 3.34 -19.84 -0.67
CA VAL A 911 3.70 -20.29 -1.99
C VAL A 911 2.61 -21.25 -2.42
N HIS A 912 2.44 -22.35 -1.71
CA HIS A 912 1.51 -23.35 -2.18
C HIS A 912 0.08 -23.08 -1.73
N MET A 913 -0.82 -23.01 -2.70
CA MET A 913 -2.23 -22.78 -2.48
C MET A 913 -2.98 -24.05 -2.06
N ARG A 914 -4.20 -23.90 -1.59
CA ARG A 914 -5.13 -25.02 -1.44
C ARG A 914 -5.93 -25.27 -2.70
N ARG A 915 -6.71 -26.36 -2.69
CA ARG A 915 -7.61 -26.77 -3.79
C ARG A 915 -8.39 -25.62 -4.44
N ARG A 916 -8.93 -24.68 -3.65
CA ARG A 916 -9.64 -23.49 -4.15
C ARG A 916 -8.73 -22.53 -4.92
N GLY A 917 -7.57 -22.19 -4.38
CA GLY A 917 -6.62 -21.32 -5.09
C GLY A 917 -6.11 -21.94 -6.38
N TYR A 918 -5.90 -23.26 -6.40
CA TYR A 918 -5.56 -23.98 -7.62
C TYR A 918 -6.69 -24.04 -8.63
N ALA A 919 -7.95 -24.11 -8.19
CA ALA A 919 -9.11 -24.01 -9.07
C ALA A 919 -9.22 -22.61 -9.69
N MET A 920 -9.04 -21.55 -8.90
CA MET A 920 -9.02 -20.16 -9.39
C MET A 920 -7.88 -19.93 -10.40
N TRP A 921 -6.70 -20.50 -10.13
CA TRP A 921 -5.59 -20.46 -11.06
C TRP A 921 -5.92 -21.20 -12.37
N ALA A 922 -6.48 -22.40 -12.27
CA ALA A 922 -6.89 -23.18 -13.43
C ALA A 922 -7.99 -22.50 -14.25
N ASP A 923 -8.93 -21.82 -13.59
CA ASP A 923 -10.00 -21.04 -14.25
C ASP A 923 -9.40 -19.93 -15.13
N ALA A 924 -8.49 -19.12 -14.59
CA ALA A 924 -7.84 -18.03 -15.32
C ALA A 924 -7.08 -18.56 -16.56
N ILE A 925 -6.36 -19.68 -16.41
CA ILE A 925 -5.64 -20.32 -17.52
C ILE A 925 -6.60 -20.94 -18.55
N THR A 926 -7.67 -21.59 -18.09
CA THR A 926 -8.66 -22.22 -18.97
C THR A 926 -9.32 -21.17 -19.84
N ASP A 927 -9.73 -20.05 -19.25
CA ASP A 927 -10.43 -18.97 -19.96
C ASP A 927 -9.49 -18.30 -20.97
N ALA A 928 -8.20 -18.17 -20.66
CA ALA A 928 -7.19 -17.72 -21.61
C ALA A 928 -7.03 -18.68 -22.81
N ILE A 929 -6.99 -20.00 -22.57
CA ILE A 929 -6.90 -21.01 -23.66
C ILE A 929 -8.14 -20.99 -24.53
N LEU A 930 -9.32 -20.90 -23.93
CA LEU A 930 -10.58 -20.85 -24.66
C LEU A 930 -10.63 -19.63 -25.59
N TRP A 931 -10.23 -18.47 -25.08
CA TRP A 931 -10.18 -17.24 -25.87
C TRP A 931 -9.16 -17.29 -27.00
N ARG A 932 -7.94 -17.76 -26.73
CA ARG A 932 -6.83 -17.73 -27.69
C ARG A 932 -6.95 -18.80 -28.78
N PHE A 933 -7.46 -19.98 -28.46
CA PHE A 933 -7.37 -21.15 -29.34
C PHE A 933 -8.70 -21.81 -29.71
N CYS A 934 -9.78 -21.55 -28.97
CA CYS A 934 -11.03 -22.32 -29.10
C CYS A 934 -12.23 -21.49 -29.57
N ARG A 935 -12.06 -20.19 -29.81
CA ARG A 935 -13.11 -19.35 -30.40
C ARG A 935 -13.22 -19.59 -31.93
N PRO A 936 -14.42 -19.40 -32.52
CA PRO A 936 -14.64 -19.54 -33.96
C PRO A 936 -13.73 -18.69 -34.85
#